data_AF-A0A9N9FNX9-F1
#
_entry.id   AF-A0A9N9FNX9-F1
#
_cell.length_a   1.000
_cell.length_b   1.000
_cell.length_c   1.000
_cell.angle_alpha   90.00
_cell.angle_beta   90.00
_cell.angle_gamma   90.00
#
_symmetry.space_group_name_H-M   'P 1'
#
loop_
_entity.id
_entity.type
_entity.pdbx_description
1 polymer ?
#
loop_
_entity_poly.entity_id
_entity_poly.type
_entity_poly.pdbx_seq_one_letter_code
_entity_poly.pdbx_strand_id
1 'polypeptide(L)'
;MFSINRFSQGTTSSLKFKCPNFGFRFFIHKISHLHPIIVSTNIKFSLIYDLKNFSNNDVTHVNNNTIKYGIINFKRGMNNKIIDYESTEIVDKENNQNTEIIEEEEIIEEEIFDEEIINESKIKEADAIFERNAEYYIENYAKMTNFELLEDFPTWLTGIGLKLIAPNFKDKDWREIIQLNEADLNHIGIRHKNIRERLIKHFAKVQRDLVKQEVEKGITLPPKPKELIGYSKFHYKIKKDIEARLHMIDDGCGNYYPYLQGLKWDDLLFLDDEKLENMGIRNPKIRKILSNYFASQRTIPSIDKKALSIFKNRLAYYRSHYEKRTDFKLLKNFPAWLDGLGLKILAPRFKGKTWQEIIEMNMDDLNELGIYSMELKKRLIKHFNLVKKSMANSQEQIPEMQENYSYKDKDLPIDRELLQDLTCWFHSFKDGLGNYSPFFKNKKWNQVINMTNKDLELMGLSRKIIINYEADKLYEQVKNYHKENYIEKTNFELLNDFPLWLEGAGLKPLVSRFEGMPLQDIIEFNEQDLENLGIYNKNLRKRLIYHFQKVQRDLASLKGLFMKPPKIQKKDKYDQIDDLKNFRLDYEIMNDLPCWFNAIHDQLGNYWVYFQGKKWQEIIDMENEDLESLGIRSPEIRQKFMRGFKNYKRAIASEKGILIDVSLATLQNIDTMADFAQK
;
A
#
# COMPACT_ATOMS: atom_id res chain seq x y z
N MET A 1 36.22 -41.16 -23.34
CA MET A 1 37.37 -41.12 -24.26
C MET A 1 36.85 -40.78 -25.65
N PHE A 2 36.91 -39.51 -26.08
CA PHE A 2 36.64 -39.11 -27.47
C PHE A 2 37.44 -37.83 -27.78
N SER A 3 38.07 -37.85 -28.96
CA SER A 3 39.00 -36.84 -29.49
C SER A 3 38.27 -35.61 -30.04
N ILE A 4 38.85 -34.42 -29.85
CA ILE A 4 38.40 -33.18 -30.48
C ILE A 4 39.31 -32.88 -31.67
N ASN A 5 38.78 -32.97 -32.89
CA ASN A 5 39.42 -32.40 -34.07
C ASN A 5 39.12 -30.90 -34.17
N ARG A 6 40.16 -30.12 -34.49
CA ARG A 6 40.07 -28.67 -34.77
C ARG A 6 39.25 -28.43 -36.04
N PHE A 7 38.21 -27.61 -35.95
CA PHE A 7 37.58 -26.98 -37.12
C PHE A 7 38.16 -25.58 -37.34
N SER A 8 38.43 -25.27 -38.61
CA SER A 8 38.90 -24.00 -39.13
C SER A 8 37.82 -22.91 -39.06
N GLN A 9 38.28 -21.66 -39.04
CA GLN A 9 37.43 -20.47 -38.95
C GLN A 9 36.44 -20.37 -40.12
N GLY A 10 35.19 -20.03 -39.82
CA GLY A 10 34.24 -19.51 -40.81
C GLY A 10 33.04 -20.39 -41.14
N THR A 11 32.31 -20.91 -40.14
CA THR A 11 30.89 -21.32 -40.32
C THR A 11 30.12 -21.12 -39.02
N THR A 12 28.96 -20.46 -39.09
CA THR A 12 28.00 -20.40 -37.99
C THR A 12 27.16 -21.68 -37.99
N SER A 13 27.41 -22.56 -37.04
CA SER A 13 26.57 -23.72 -36.77
C SER A 13 26.00 -23.62 -35.35
N SER A 14 24.66 -23.70 -35.24
CA SER A 14 23.96 -23.72 -33.95
C SER A 14 23.96 -25.14 -33.39
N LEU A 15 24.58 -25.37 -32.23
CA LEU A 15 24.42 -26.62 -31.49
C LEU A 15 23.09 -26.60 -30.72
N LYS A 16 22.19 -27.54 -31.04
CA LYS A 16 20.96 -27.80 -30.29
C LYS A 16 21.24 -28.88 -29.25
N PHE A 17 21.11 -28.53 -27.97
CA PHE A 17 21.02 -29.52 -26.90
C PHE A 17 19.55 -29.77 -26.55
N LYS A 18 19.14 -31.03 -26.49
CA LYS A 18 17.89 -31.48 -25.87
C LYS A 18 18.25 -32.17 -24.56
N CYS A 19 17.76 -31.65 -23.44
CA CYS A 19 17.77 -32.36 -22.17
C CYS A 19 16.31 -32.68 -21.83
N PRO A 20 15.95 -33.95 -21.55
CA PRO A 20 14.60 -34.31 -21.15
C PRO A 20 14.42 -33.93 -19.68
N ASN A 21 13.43 -33.07 -19.41
CA ASN A 21 12.79 -32.78 -18.09
C ASN A 21 12.82 -31.35 -17.56
N PHE A 22 13.36 -30.34 -18.26
CA PHE A 22 13.08 -28.94 -17.90
C PHE A 22 12.95 -28.04 -19.13
N GLY A 23 11.77 -27.43 -19.29
CA GLY A 23 11.40 -26.62 -20.45
C GLY A 23 11.89 -25.17 -20.37
N PHE A 24 13.19 -24.91 -20.51
CA PHE A 24 13.71 -23.56 -20.79
C PHE A 24 14.68 -23.56 -21.96
N ARG A 25 14.48 -22.61 -22.90
CA ARG A 25 15.38 -22.34 -24.02
C ARG A 25 16.30 -21.18 -23.65
N PHE A 26 17.61 -21.36 -23.80
CA PHE A 26 18.59 -20.28 -23.66
C PHE A 26 19.20 -19.95 -25.02
N PHE A 27 19.33 -18.66 -25.31
CA PHE A 27 20.14 -18.14 -26.42
C PHE A 27 21.37 -17.45 -25.82
N ILE A 28 22.55 -17.79 -26.30
CA ILE A 28 23.80 -17.12 -25.95
C ILE A 28 24.22 -16.27 -27.15
N HIS A 29 24.45 -14.98 -26.94
CA HIS A 29 25.15 -14.11 -27.90
C HIS A 29 26.57 -13.85 -27.41
N LYS A 30 27.52 -13.91 -28.35
CA LYS A 30 28.94 -13.80 -28.09
C LYS A 30 29.31 -12.32 -27.90
N ILE A 31 29.82 -11.96 -26.73
CA ILE A 31 30.58 -10.73 -26.52
C ILE A 31 32.05 -11.14 -26.39
N SER A 32 32.89 -10.57 -27.25
CA SER A 32 34.34 -10.74 -27.25
C SER A 32 34.95 -9.94 -26.11
N HIS A 33 35.54 -10.63 -25.12
CA HIS A 33 36.87 -10.40 -24.53
C HIS A 33 37.07 -11.38 -23.34
N LEU A 34 38.27 -11.94 -23.22
CA LEU A 34 38.62 -13.10 -22.38
C LEU A 34 38.64 -12.80 -20.87
N HIS A 35 37.92 -13.62 -20.08
CA HIS A 35 38.31 -14.10 -18.74
C HIS A 35 37.50 -15.38 -18.38
N PRO A 36 38.03 -16.29 -17.54
CA PRO A 36 37.45 -17.61 -17.33
C PRO A 36 36.11 -17.55 -16.58
N ILE A 37 35.07 -18.17 -17.16
CA ILE A 37 33.76 -18.33 -16.54
C ILE A 37 33.81 -19.55 -15.62
N ILE A 38 33.82 -19.32 -14.31
CA ILE A 38 33.46 -20.33 -13.31
C ILE A 38 31.93 -20.30 -13.19
N VAL A 39 31.27 -21.41 -13.51
CA VAL A 39 29.83 -21.57 -13.30
C VAL A 39 29.58 -21.83 -11.81
N SER A 40 29.04 -20.81 -11.13
CA SER A 40 28.56 -20.90 -9.75
C SER A 40 27.04 -20.75 -9.74
N THR A 41 26.33 -21.84 -9.45
CA THR A 41 24.94 -21.79 -9.00
C THR A 41 24.95 -21.40 -7.53
N ASN A 42 24.76 -20.11 -7.20
CA ASN A 42 24.31 -19.67 -5.88
C ASN A 42 23.66 -18.29 -5.95
N ILE A 43 22.43 -18.23 -5.46
CA ILE A 43 21.61 -17.03 -5.25
C ILE A 43 22.34 -16.16 -4.20
N LYS A 44 22.83 -14.99 -4.61
CA LYS A 44 23.36 -13.98 -3.69
C LYS A 44 22.22 -13.06 -3.22
N PHE A 45 21.90 -13.12 -1.93
CA PHE A 45 21.35 -11.98 -1.20
C PHE A 45 22.52 -11.05 -0.84
N SER A 46 22.48 -9.81 -1.29
CA SER A 46 23.41 -8.77 -0.82
C SER A 46 22.78 -8.02 0.36
N LEU A 47 23.25 -8.31 1.57
CA LEU A 47 23.18 -7.40 2.71
C LEU A 47 24.46 -6.57 2.70
N ILE A 48 24.33 -5.29 2.38
CA ILE A 48 25.42 -4.30 2.53
C ILE A 48 25.32 -3.77 3.95
N TYR A 49 26.35 -4.01 4.76
CA TYR A 49 26.60 -3.26 5.99
C TYR A 49 27.75 -2.30 5.73
N ASP A 50 27.52 -1.04 6.12
CA ASP A 50 28.51 0.03 6.15
C ASP A 50 29.65 -0.29 7.14
N LEU A 51 30.87 -0.32 6.62
CA LEU A 51 32.09 -0.15 7.41
C LEU A 51 32.90 1.00 6.79
N LYS A 52 32.46 2.23 7.06
CA LYS A 52 33.34 3.40 7.05
C LYS A 52 33.97 3.51 8.43
N ASN A 53 35.25 3.17 8.52
CA ASN A 53 36.26 3.79 9.38
C ASN A 53 37.53 2.92 9.32
N PHE A 54 38.45 3.22 8.40
CA PHE A 54 39.88 3.14 8.68
C PHE A 54 40.63 4.05 7.69
N SER A 55 41.50 4.87 8.26
CA SER A 55 42.33 5.89 7.63
C SER A 55 43.43 5.28 6.76
N ASN A 56 43.83 6.04 5.74
CA ASN A 56 45.06 5.87 4.98
C ASN A 56 46.27 5.68 5.91
N ASN A 57 47.02 4.59 5.74
CA ASN A 57 48.45 4.61 5.42
C ASN A 57 49.00 3.18 5.27
N ASP A 58 50.06 3.09 4.46
CA ASP A 58 51.02 1.99 4.29
C ASP A 58 50.68 0.82 3.34
N VAL A 59 51.28 0.97 2.16
CA VAL A 59 51.67 -0.08 1.22
C VAL A 59 52.75 -0.96 1.86
N THR A 60 52.59 -2.28 1.87
CA THR A 60 53.66 -3.24 1.52
C THR A 60 53.12 -4.68 1.45
N HIS A 61 53.62 -5.39 0.44
CA HIS A 61 53.51 -6.82 0.11
C HIS A 61 52.86 -7.76 1.14
N VAL A 62 51.78 -8.45 0.72
CA VAL A 62 51.47 -9.80 1.24
C VAL A 62 51.10 -10.75 0.10
N ASN A 63 51.78 -11.89 0.14
CA ASN A 63 51.77 -13.02 -0.78
C ASN A 63 50.37 -13.59 -1.09
N ASN A 64 50.13 -13.84 -2.39
CA ASN A 64 49.14 -14.79 -2.86
C ASN A 64 49.60 -16.20 -2.46
N ASN A 65 49.11 -16.72 -1.34
CA ASN A 65 48.81 -18.14 -1.12
C ASN A 65 48.35 -18.32 0.32
N THR A 66 47.08 -18.76 0.48
CA THR A 66 46.50 -19.61 1.54
C THR A 66 45.04 -19.18 1.78
N ILE A 67 44.12 -19.52 0.87
CA ILE A 67 42.70 -19.58 1.20
C ILE A 67 42.42 -20.99 1.73
N LYS A 68 42.32 -21.11 3.06
CA LYS A 68 41.74 -22.32 3.67
C LYS A 68 40.23 -22.27 3.47
N TYR A 69 39.71 -23.15 2.62
CA TYR A 69 38.28 -23.40 2.53
C TYR A 69 37.83 -24.17 3.78
N GLY A 70 37.22 -23.47 4.74
CA GLY A 70 36.44 -24.10 5.80
C GLY A 70 35.08 -24.50 5.24
N ILE A 71 34.81 -25.80 5.15
CA ILE A 71 33.48 -26.32 4.86
C ILE A 71 32.66 -26.22 6.14
N ILE A 72 31.73 -25.25 6.21
CA ILE A 72 30.69 -25.23 7.25
C ILE A 72 29.54 -26.12 6.75
N ASN A 73 29.49 -27.35 7.26
CA ASN A 73 28.35 -28.25 7.03
C ASN A 73 27.18 -27.80 7.90
N PHE A 74 26.11 -27.28 7.29
CA PHE A 74 24.82 -27.17 7.96
C PHE A 74 24.17 -28.56 8.01
N LYS A 75 24.31 -29.26 9.15
CA LYS A 75 23.43 -30.38 9.49
C LYS A 75 22.03 -29.83 9.74
N ARG A 76 21.13 -30.04 8.78
CA ARG A 76 19.69 -29.89 8.97
C ARG A 76 19.23 -31.02 9.90
N GLY A 77 19.16 -30.74 11.20
CA GLY A 77 18.67 -31.69 12.20
C GLY A 77 17.18 -31.93 12.02
N MET A 78 16.82 -33.03 11.34
CA MET A 78 15.56 -33.73 11.59
C MET A 78 15.71 -34.45 12.93
N ASN A 79 15.05 -33.94 13.97
CA ASN A 79 14.80 -34.73 15.18
C ASN A 79 13.40 -35.32 15.06
N ASN A 80 13.31 -36.52 14.52
CA ASN A 80 12.27 -37.47 14.87
C ASN A 80 12.60 -37.95 16.30
N LYS A 81 11.84 -37.49 17.29
CA LYS A 81 11.70 -38.22 18.54
C LYS A 81 10.35 -38.91 18.54
N ILE A 82 10.41 -40.19 18.23
CA ILE A 82 9.45 -41.20 18.67
C ILE A 82 9.50 -41.16 20.20
N ILE A 83 8.36 -40.90 20.83
CA ILE A 83 8.15 -41.19 22.24
C ILE A 83 6.94 -42.12 22.28
N ASP A 84 7.23 -43.42 22.38
CA ASP A 84 6.31 -44.41 22.90
C ASP A 84 6.13 -44.12 24.39
N TYR A 85 4.87 -44.04 24.83
CA TYR A 85 4.54 -44.36 26.21
C TYR A 85 3.40 -45.37 26.20
N GLU A 86 3.79 -46.60 26.50
CA GLU A 86 2.91 -47.69 26.89
C GLU A 86 2.12 -47.31 28.15
N SER A 87 0.87 -47.74 28.11
CA SER A 87 -0.08 -47.87 29.21
C SER A 87 0.51 -48.44 30.50
N THR A 88 0.15 -47.84 31.64
CA THR A 88 -0.08 -48.59 32.88
C THR A 88 -1.28 -48.00 33.63
N GLU A 89 -2.27 -48.85 33.86
CA GLU A 89 -3.35 -48.69 34.83
C GLU A 89 -2.77 -48.63 36.26
N ILE A 90 -3.45 -47.93 37.17
CA ILE A 90 -3.74 -48.32 38.57
C ILE A 90 -4.76 -47.32 39.15
N VAL A 91 -6.02 -47.77 39.20
CA VAL A 91 -6.88 -48.02 40.39
C VAL A 91 -6.89 -47.04 41.59
N ASP A 92 -8.14 -46.68 41.96
CA ASP A 92 -8.71 -46.25 43.27
C ASP A 92 -8.53 -44.81 43.78
N LYS A 93 -9.62 -44.02 43.95
CA LYS A 93 -10.65 -44.17 44.99
C LYS A 93 -11.70 -43.03 45.02
N GLU A 94 -12.90 -43.46 45.43
CA GLU A 94 -14.17 -42.79 45.78
C GLU A 94 -14.11 -41.45 46.55
N ASN A 95 -15.03 -40.51 46.22
CA ASN A 95 -16.17 -40.07 47.06
C ASN A 95 -16.63 -38.63 46.73
N ASN A 96 -17.90 -38.46 46.32
CA ASN A 96 -18.97 -37.75 47.06
C ASN A 96 -20.10 -37.21 46.15
N GLN A 97 -21.24 -37.87 46.27
CA GLN A 97 -22.60 -37.39 46.51
C GLN A 97 -23.10 -36.00 46.02
N ASN A 98 -24.30 -36.09 45.41
CA ASN A 98 -25.40 -35.12 45.31
C ASN A 98 -25.17 -33.94 44.35
N THR A 99 -26.09 -33.58 43.45
CA THR A 99 -27.55 -33.48 43.62
C THR A 99 -28.21 -33.42 42.25
N GLU A 100 -29.35 -34.10 42.08
CA GLU A 100 -30.29 -33.91 40.97
C GLU A 100 -30.84 -32.47 40.97
N ILE A 101 -30.73 -31.76 39.85
CA ILE A 101 -31.78 -30.87 39.36
C ILE A 101 -31.82 -31.05 37.83
N ILE A 102 -32.92 -31.62 37.37
CA ILE A 102 -33.33 -31.69 35.97
C ILE A 102 -33.95 -30.33 35.65
N GLU A 103 -33.28 -29.54 34.80
CA GLU A 103 -33.94 -28.48 34.04
C GLU A 103 -33.75 -28.82 32.56
N GLU A 104 -34.89 -28.88 31.87
CA GLU A 104 -35.05 -29.20 30.45
C GLU A 104 -34.30 -28.18 29.60
N GLU A 105 -33.06 -28.48 29.22
CA GLU A 105 -32.42 -27.83 28.08
C GLU A 105 -32.98 -28.47 26.81
N GLU A 106 -33.79 -27.67 26.12
CA GLU A 106 -34.19 -27.82 24.73
C GLU A 106 -32.93 -28.13 23.90
N ILE A 107 -32.75 -29.41 23.58
CA ILE A 107 -31.73 -29.91 22.66
C ILE A 107 -32.05 -29.26 21.31
N ILE A 108 -31.36 -28.16 21.01
CA ILE A 108 -31.14 -27.76 19.63
C ILE A 108 -30.32 -28.90 19.05
N GLU A 109 -30.97 -29.76 18.27
CA GLU A 109 -30.29 -30.71 17.39
C GLU A 109 -29.36 -29.88 16.50
N GLU A 110 -28.10 -29.73 16.92
CA GLU A 110 -27.02 -29.49 16.00
C GLU A 110 -27.08 -30.67 15.04
N GLU A 111 -27.50 -30.41 13.79
CA GLU A 111 -27.20 -31.26 12.66
C GLU A 111 -25.69 -31.50 12.70
N ILE A 112 -25.30 -32.60 13.34
CA ILE A 112 -24.01 -33.22 13.17
C ILE A 112 -23.97 -33.46 11.66
N PHE A 113 -23.14 -32.66 10.96
CA PHE A 113 -22.70 -33.02 9.63
C PHE A 113 -22.04 -34.38 9.80
N ASP A 114 -22.81 -35.44 9.54
CA ASP A 114 -22.31 -36.80 9.45
C ASP A 114 -21.00 -36.73 8.68
N GLU A 115 -19.96 -37.39 9.19
CA GLU A 115 -18.67 -37.54 8.51
C GLU A 115 -18.94 -38.05 7.09
N GLU A 116 -19.07 -37.11 6.16
CA GLU A 116 -19.54 -37.37 4.81
C GLU A 116 -18.42 -38.19 4.17
N ILE A 117 -18.63 -39.51 4.11
CA ILE A 117 -17.74 -40.46 3.45
C ILE A 117 -17.32 -39.81 2.14
N ILE A 118 -16.03 -39.47 2.05
CA ILE A 118 -15.43 -38.81 0.89
C ILE A 118 -15.90 -39.57 -0.34
N ASN A 119 -16.82 -38.96 -1.09
CA ASN A 119 -17.44 -39.64 -2.21
C ASN A 119 -16.46 -39.59 -3.38
N GLU A 120 -15.53 -40.54 -3.40
CA GLU A 120 -14.48 -40.64 -4.43
C GLU A 120 -15.06 -40.63 -5.85
N SER A 121 -16.27 -41.15 -6.04
CA SER A 121 -16.95 -41.10 -7.34
C SER A 121 -17.27 -39.67 -7.75
N LYS A 122 -17.82 -38.84 -6.85
CA LYS A 122 -18.08 -37.42 -7.12
C LYS A 122 -16.78 -36.65 -7.40
N ILE A 123 -15.70 -36.97 -6.68
CA ILE A 123 -14.39 -36.32 -6.90
C ILE A 123 -13.83 -36.69 -8.28
N LYS A 124 -13.88 -37.96 -8.67
CA LYS A 124 -13.44 -38.41 -10.00
C LYS A 124 -14.26 -37.77 -11.12
N GLU A 125 -15.56 -37.63 -10.92
CA GLU A 125 -16.43 -36.91 -11.87
C GLU A 125 -16.04 -35.43 -11.97
N ALA A 126 -15.83 -34.76 -10.83
CA ALA A 126 -15.40 -33.36 -10.79
C ALA A 126 -14.02 -33.16 -11.43
N ASP A 127 -13.06 -34.06 -11.18
CA ASP A 127 -11.74 -34.07 -11.83
C ASP A 127 -11.88 -34.19 -13.36
N ALA A 128 -12.69 -35.12 -13.84
CA ALA A 128 -12.93 -35.30 -15.27
C ALA A 128 -13.60 -34.07 -15.92
N ILE A 129 -14.54 -33.42 -15.23
CA ILE A 129 -15.15 -32.16 -15.69
C ILE A 129 -14.10 -31.04 -15.71
N PHE A 130 -13.29 -30.92 -14.65
CA PHE A 130 -12.25 -29.91 -14.52
C PHE A 130 -11.20 -30.02 -15.65
N GLU A 131 -10.70 -31.23 -15.90
CA GLU A 131 -9.72 -31.50 -16.96
C GLU A 131 -10.29 -31.19 -18.35
N ARG A 132 -11.49 -31.68 -18.65
CA ARG A 132 -12.18 -31.37 -19.92
C ARG A 132 -12.39 -29.87 -20.12
N ASN A 133 -12.80 -29.15 -19.08
CA ASN A 133 -12.97 -27.70 -19.14
C ASN A 133 -11.63 -26.98 -19.33
N ALA A 134 -10.55 -27.46 -18.71
CA ALA A 134 -9.21 -26.92 -18.88
C ALA A 134 -8.69 -27.14 -20.31
N GLU A 135 -8.88 -28.33 -20.88
CA GLU A 135 -8.55 -28.65 -22.27
C GLU A 135 -9.32 -27.76 -23.24
N TYR A 136 -10.65 -27.68 -23.07
CA TYR A 136 -11.51 -26.80 -23.85
C TYR A 136 -11.05 -25.34 -23.78
N TYR A 137 -10.70 -24.85 -22.59
CA TYR A 137 -10.19 -23.49 -22.41
C TYR A 137 -8.86 -23.27 -23.12
N ILE A 138 -7.94 -24.24 -23.02
CA ILE A 138 -6.63 -24.18 -23.66
C ILE A 138 -6.77 -24.11 -25.18
N GLU A 139 -7.64 -24.94 -25.76
CA GLU A 139 -7.85 -25.04 -27.20
C GLU A 139 -8.54 -23.80 -27.79
N ASN A 140 -9.54 -23.26 -27.09
CA ASN A 140 -10.39 -22.21 -27.64
C ASN A 140 -9.98 -20.77 -27.24
N TYR A 141 -9.18 -20.60 -26.18
CA TYR A 141 -8.85 -19.28 -25.62
C TYR A 141 -7.34 -19.07 -25.42
N ALA A 142 -6.64 -20.06 -24.84
CA ALA A 142 -5.25 -19.86 -24.41
C ALA A 142 -4.24 -19.95 -25.57
N LYS A 143 -4.33 -21.01 -26.40
CA LYS A 143 -3.42 -21.23 -27.54
C LYS A 143 -3.66 -20.20 -28.64
N MET A 144 -4.84 -20.26 -29.25
CA MET A 144 -5.33 -19.33 -30.26
C MET A 144 -6.80 -19.07 -29.95
N THR A 145 -7.24 -17.83 -30.13
CA THR A 145 -8.67 -17.50 -30.06
C THR A 145 -9.42 -18.28 -31.14
N ASN A 146 -10.41 -19.08 -30.73
CA ASN A 146 -11.36 -19.67 -31.67
C ASN A 146 -12.35 -18.58 -32.13
N PHE A 147 -12.14 -18.04 -33.33
CA PHE A 147 -12.98 -16.98 -33.88
C PHE A 147 -14.39 -17.45 -34.27
N GLU A 148 -14.55 -18.72 -34.67
CA GLU A 148 -15.88 -19.30 -34.94
C GLU A 148 -16.72 -19.32 -33.67
N LEU A 149 -16.11 -19.70 -32.55
CA LEU A 149 -16.76 -19.64 -31.24
C LEU A 149 -17.05 -18.20 -30.81
N LEU A 150 -16.16 -17.26 -31.11
CA LEU A 150 -16.31 -15.85 -30.75
C LEU A 150 -17.49 -15.17 -31.49
N GLU A 151 -17.82 -15.61 -32.70
CA GLU A 151 -19.01 -15.15 -33.42
C GLU A 151 -20.29 -15.45 -32.64
N ASP A 152 -20.33 -16.58 -31.92
CA ASP A 152 -21.33 -16.86 -30.89
C ASP A 152 -20.86 -16.38 -29.51
N PHE A 153 -20.83 -15.06 -29.33
CA PHE A 153 -20.29 -14.42 -28.13
C PHE A 153 -20.89 -14.94 -26.80
N PRO A 154 -22.21 -15.22 -26.68
CA PRO A 154 -22.77 -15.88 -25.50
C PRO A 154 -22.16 -17.26 -25.19
N THR A 155 -21.95 -18.08 -26.22
CA THR A 155 -21.29 -19.40 -26.05
C THR A 155 -19.80 -19.23 -25.73
N TRP A 156 -19.14 -18.24 -26.33
CA TRP A 156 -17.76 -17.88 -25.98
C TRP A 156 -17.62 -17.43 -24.51
N LEU A 157 -18.58 -16.64 -24.00
CA LEU A 157 -18.59 -16.26 -22.57
C LEU A 157 -18.80 -17.47 -21.65
N THR A 158 -19.54 -18.47 -22.11
CA THR A 158 -19.76 -19.72 -21.36
C THR A 158 -18.45 -20.46 -21.14
N GLY A 159 -17.57 -20.54 -22.14
CA GLY A 159 -16.29 -21.23 -21.99
C GLY A 159 -15.27 -20.54 -21.08
N ILE A 160 -15.50 -19.28 -20.69
CA ILE A 160 -14.70 -18.57 -19.68
C ILE A 160 -15.40 -18.44 -18.33
N GLY A 161 -16.53 -19.14 -18.14
CA GLY A 161 -17.29 -19.18 -16.88
C GLY A 161 -18.14 -17.93 -16.61
N LEU A 162 -18.52 -17.21 -17.67
CA LEU A 162 -19.23 -15.92 -17.60
C LEU A 162 -20.54 -15.91 -18.41
N LYS A 163 -21.18 -17.07 -18.62
CA LYS A 163 -22.40 -17.20 -19.43
C LYS A 163 -23.51 -16.20 -19.07
N LEU A 164 -23.69 -15.94 -17.77
CA LEU A 164 -24.82 -15.16 -17.29
C LEU A 164 -24.67 -13.64 -17.45
N ILE A 165 -23.48 -13.14 -17.82
CA ILE A 165 -23.30 -11.73 -18.25
C ILE A 165 -23.54 -11.52 -19.74
N ALA A 166 -23.80 -12.58 -20.52
CA ALA A 166 -24.11 -12.44 -21.96
C ALA A 166 -25.23 -11.44 -22.27
N PRO A 167 -26.33 -11.33 -21.47
CA PRO A 167 -27.37 -10.33 -21.71
C PRO A 167 -26.88 -8.87 -21.63
N ASN A 168 -25.77 -8.58 -20.95
CA ASN A 168 -25.18 -7.23 -20.89
C ASN A 168 -24.58 -6.80 -22.24
N PHE A 169 -24.32 -7.75 -23.13
CA PHE A 169 -23.79 -7.53 -24.47
C PHE A 169 -24.84 -7.75 -25.55
N LYS A 170 -26.12 -7.87 -25.17
CA LYS A 170 -27.21 -8.01 -26.11
C LYS A 170 -27.17 -6.83 -27.11
N ASP A 171 -27.34 -7.15 -28.38
CA ASP A 171 -27.36 -6.21 -29.50
C ASP A 171 -26.00 -5.57 -29.83
N LYS A 172 -24.88 -6.11 -29.32
CA LYS A 172 -23.52 -5.69 -29.68
C LYS A 172 -22.82 -6.73 -30.55
N ASP A 173 -22.14 -6.27 -31.59
CA ASP A 173 -21.25 -7.12 -32.38
C ASP A 173 -19.99 -7.44 -31.58
N TRP A 174 -19.50 -8.67 -31.66
CA TRP A 174 -18.32 -9.09 -30.89
C TRP A 174 -17.07 -8.24 -31.19
N ARG A 175 -16.96 -7.69 -32.41
CA ARG A 175 -15.85 -6.79 -32.79
C ARG A 175 -15.91 -5.47 -32.04
N GLU A 176 -17.11 -4.99 -31.71
CA GLU A 176 -17.28 -3.83 -30.82
C GLU A 176 -17.00 -4.20 -29.36
N ILE A 177 -17.43 -5.39 -28.94
CA ILE A 177 -17.29 -5.84 -27.55
C ILE A 177 -15.82 -5.94 -27.14
N ILE A 178 -14.96 -6.48 -28.01
CA ILE A 178 -13.53 -6.63 -27.68
C ILE A 178 -12.78 -5.29 -27.62
N GLN A 179 -13.38 -4.19 -28.05
CA GLN A 179 -12.81 -2.84 -27.95
C GLN A 179 -13.19 -2.11 -26.65
N LEU A 180 -14.10 -2.69 -25.85
CA LEU A 180 -14.55 -2.09 -24.60
C LEU A 180 -13.42 -2.06 -23.57
N ASN A 181 -13.27 -0.93 -22.90
CA ASN A 181 -12.36 -0.77 -21.77
C ASN A 181 -13.06 -1.01 -20.41
N GLU A 182 -12.32 -0.86 -19.31
CA GLU A 182 -12.88 -1.09 -17.98
C GLU A 182 -14.07 -0.17 -17.65
N ALA A 183 -14.03 1.10 -18.07
CA ALA A 183 -15.11 2.06 -17.85
C ALA A 183 -16.35 1.72 -18.68
N ASP A 184 -16.18 1.22 -19.90
CA ASP A 184 -17.27 0.76 -20.78
C ASP A 184 -17.97 -0.46 -20.18
N LEU A 185 -17.20 -1.45 -19.71
CA LEU A 185 -17.73 -2.64 -19.03
C LEU A 185 -18.52 -2.26 -17.77
N ASN A 186 -18.05 -1.27 -17.02
CA ASN A 186 -18.78 -0.73 -15.87
C ASN A 186 -20.10 -0.04 -16.30
N HIS A 187 -20.09 0.70 -17.41
CA HIS A 187 -21.28 1.36 -17.96
C HIS A 187 -22.36 0.36 -18.40
N ILE A 188 -21.97 -0.76 -19.01
CA ILE A 188 -22.93 -1.80 -19.43
C ILE A 188 -23.42 -2.69 -18.27
N GLY A 189 -23.02 -2.41 -17.03
CA GLY A 189 -23.55 -3.05 -15.82
C GLY A 189 -22.64 -4.12 -15.20
N ILE A 190 -21.41 -4.31 -15.69
CA ILE A 190 -20.43 -5.26 -15.15
C ILE A 190 -19.58 -4.54 -14.08
N ARG A 191 -20.11 -4.50 -12.86
CA ARG A 191 -19.56 -3.69 -11.76
C ARG A 191 -18.42 -4.33 -10.98
N HIS A 192 -18.25 -5.65 -11.05
CA HIS A 192 -17.20 -6.31 -10.29
C HIS A 192 -15.84 -6.19 -10.98
N LYS A 193 -14.85 -5.65 -10.26
CA LYS A 193 -13.52 -5.37 -10.79
C LYS A 193 -12.85 -6.61 -11.41
N ASN A 194 -12.81 -7.72 -10.68
CA ASN A 194 -12.13 -8.94 -11.16
C ASN A 194 -12.79 -9.54 -12.41
N ILE A 195 -14.11 -9.38 -12.57
CA ILE A 195 -14.81 -9.83 -13.79
C ILE A 195 -14.44 -8.93 -14.97
N ARG A 196 -14.38 -7.61 -14.77
CA ARG A 196 -13.91 -6.68 -15.82
C ARG A 196 -12.46 -6.97 -16.21
N GLU A 197 -11.56 -7.13 -15.24
CA GLU A 197 -10.16 -7.45 -15.51
C GLU A 197 -10.02 -8.76 -16.30
N ARG A 198 -10.80 -9.80 -15.94
CA ARG A 198 -10.83 -11.06 -16.69
C ARG A 198 -11.29 -10.85 -18.14
N LEU A 199 -12.36 -10.11 -18.37
CA LEU A 199 -12.84 -9.80 -19.73
C LEU A 199 -11.79 -9.03 -20.54
N ILE A 200 -11.21 -7.96 -19.97
CA ILE A 200 -10.19 -7.15 -20.65
C ILE A 200 -8.96 -7.98 -21.03
N LYS A 201 -8.51 -8.91 -20.17
CA LYS A 201 -7.41 -9.82 -20.50
C LYS A 201 -7.75 -10.69 -21.72
N HIS A 202 -8.97 -11.21 -21.80
CA HIS A 202 -9.39 -12.02 -22.93
C HIS A 202 -9.59 -11.17 -24.19
N PHE A 203 -10.19 -9.99 -24.09
CA PHE A 203 -10.33 -9.06 -25.23
C PHE A 203 -8.97 -8.68 -25.82
N ALA A 204 -7.99 -8.37 -24.96
CA ALA A 204 -6.61 -8.11 -25.40
C ALA A 204 -5.93 -9.34 -26.04
N LYS A 205 -6.30 -10.58 -25.64
CA LYS A 205 -5.85 -11.81 -26.31
C LYS A 205 -6.48 -11.91 -27.70
N VAL A 206 -7.79 -11.73 -27.81
CA VAL A 206 -8.52 -11.74 -29.09
C VAL A 206 -7.92 -10.71 -30.05
N GLN A 207 -7.74 -9.46 -29.62
CA GLN A 207 -7.16 -8.40 -30.45
C GLN A 207 -5.76 -8.77 -30.95
N ARG A 208 -4.90 -9.35 -30.11
CA ARG A 208 -3.55 -9.79 -30.52
C ARG A 208 -3.58 -10.95 -31.50
N ASP A 209 -4.48 -11.92 -31.30
CA ASP A 209 -4.62 -13.05 -32.20
C ASP A 209 -5.22 -12.61 -33.55
N LEU A 210 -6.15 -11.64 -33.51
CA LEU A 210 -6.79 -11.07 -34.70
C LEU A 210 -5.75 -10.33 -35.54
N VAL A 211 -4.91 -9.49 -34.94
CA VAL A 211 -3.79 -8.82 -35.64
C VAL A 211 -2.84 -9.83 -36.28
N LYS A 212 -2.53 -10.95 -35.61
CA LYS A 212 -1.69 -12.00 -36.22
C LYS A 212 -2.34 -12.62 -37.45
N GLN A 213 -3.64 -12.93 -37.38
CA GLN A 213 -4.39 -13.50 -38.49
C GLN A 213 -4.62 -12.50 -39.64
N GLU A 214 -4.79 -11.21 -39.31
CA GLU A 214 -5.03 -10.14 -40.28
C GLU A 214 -3.74 -9.64 -40.94
N VAL A 215 -2.59 -9.66 -40.26
CA VAL A 215 -1.27 -9.41 -40.89
C VAL A 215 -0.98 -10.44 -41.99
N GLU A 216 -1.51 -11.65 -41.87
CA GLU A 216 -1.44 -12.68 -42.91
C GLU A 216 -2.43 -12.44 -44.06
N LYS A 217 -3.47 -11.60 -43.89
CA LYS A 217 -4.58 -11.39 -44.84
C LYS A 217 -4.79 -9.94 -45.33
N GLY A 218 -4.09 -8.95 -44.79
CA GLY A 218 -4.11 -7.54 -45.22
C GLY A 218 -5.35 -6.72 -44.80
N ILE A 219 -6.05 -7.09 -43.72
CA ILE A 219 -7.29 -6.41 -43.27
C ILE A 219 -6.99 -5.48 -42.07
N THR A 220 -7.68 -4.35 -41.98
CA THR A 220 -7.56 -3.38 -40.87
C THR A 220 -8.67 -3.55 -39.83
N LEU A 221 -8.31 -3.54 -38.54
CA LEU A 221 -9.24 -3.55 -37.42
C LEU A 221 -10.31 -2.44 -37.51
N PRO A 222 -11.57 -2.71 -37.12
CA PRO A 222 -12.60 -1.69 -37.06
C PRO A 222 -12.23 -0.60 -36.03
N PRO A 223 -12.62 0.66 -36.28
CA PRO A 223 -12.35 1.77 -35.38
C PRO A 223 -13.03 1.56 -34.02
N LYS A 224 -12.40 2.08 -32.96
CA LYS A 224 -12.94 2.04 -31.60
C LYS A 224 -14.37 2.61 -31.58
N PRO A 225 -15.34 1.94 -30.94
CA PRO A 225 -16.70 2.46 -30.82
C PRO A 225 -16.70 3.82 -30.10
N LYS A 226 -17.64 4.68 -30.47
CA LYS A 226 -17.87 5.98 -29.80
C LYS A 226 -18.16 5.75 -28.31
N GLU A 227 -17.74 6.67 -27.45
CA GLU A 227 -17.98 6.59 -26.00
C GLU A 227 -19.45 6.29 -25.68
N LEU A 228 -19.68 5.31 -24.82
CA LEU A 228 -21.02 4.93 -24.39
C LEU A 228 -21.60 6.03 -23.50
N ILE A 229 -22.66 6.70 -23.96
CA ILE A 229 -23.38 7.72 -23.19
C ILE A 229 -24.50 7.04 -22.41
N GLY A 230 -24.37 7.01 -21.08
CA GLY A 230 -25.42 6.54 -20.15
C GLY A 230 -25.18 5.14 -19.56
N TYR A 231 -25.66 4.94 -18.34
CA TYR A 231 -25.54 3.66 -17.62
C TYR A 231 -26.65 2.69 -18.03
N SER A 232 -26.28 1.44 -18.30
CA SER A 232 -27.26 0.35 -18.46
C SER A 232 -28.10 0.21 -17.19
N LYS A 233 -29.41 0.16 -17.35
CA LYS A 233 -30.35 -0.18 -16.27
C LYS A 233 -30.25 -1.65 -15.87
N PHE A 234 -29.63 -2.49 -16.71
CA PHE A 234 -29.48 -3.91 -16.46
C PHE A 234 -28.32 -4.17 -15.50
N HIS A 235 -28.65 -4.50 -14.25
CA HIS A 235 -27.68 -4.85 -13.23
C HIS A 235 -27.59 -6.36 -13.13
N TYR A 236 -26.47 -6.92 -13.55
CA TYR A 236 -26.26 -8.35 -13.47
C TYR A 236 -26.23 -8.78 -11.99
N LYS A 237 -27.19 -9.60 -11.58
CA LYS A 237 -27.25 -10.19 -10.24
C LYS A 237 -26.28 -11.37 -10.19
N ILE A 238 -24.98 -11.07 -10.14
CA ILE A 238 -23.89 -12.08 -9.98
C ILE A 238 -24.20 -13.04 -8.84
N LYS A 239 -24.98 -12.59 -7.86
CA LYS A 239 -25.45 -13.39 -6.74
C LYS A 239 -26.12 -14.73 -7.12
N LYS A 240 -26.64 -14.92 -8.32
CA LYS A 240 -27.31 -16.17 -8.71
C LYS A 240 -26.38 -17.24 -9.30
N ASP A 241 -25.13 -16.91 -9.59
CA ASP A 241 -24.21 -17.78 -10.31
C ASP A 241 -22.96 -18.06 -9.48
N ILE A 242 -22.82 -19.29 -9.00
CA ILE A 242 -21.68 -19.67 -8.15
C ILE A 242 -20.37 -19.58 -8.95
N GLU A 243 -20.36 -20.03 -10.20
CA GLU A 243 -19.17 -20.03 -11.05
C GLU A 243 -18.66 -18.60 -11.29
N ALA A 244 -19.56 -17.68 -11.67
CA ALA A 244 -19.21 -16.28 -11.84
C ALA A 244 -18.83 -15.60 -10.51
N ARG A 245 -19.48 -15.96 -9.39
CA ARG A 245 -19.08 -15.48 -8.05
C ARG A 245 -17.68 -15.95 -7.66
N LEU A 246 -17.29 -17.17 -8.01
CA LEU A 246 -15.94 -17.66 -7.74
C LEU A 246 -14.91 -16.85 -8.55
N HIS A 247 -15.20 -16.47 -9.80
CA HIS A 247 -14.36 -15.52 -10.55
C HIS A 247 -14.32 -14.10 -9.97
N MET A 248 -15.25 -13.71 -9.09
CA MET A 248 -15.12 -12.48 -8.32
C MET A 248 -14.04 -12.58 -7.25
N ILE A 249 -13.75 -13.77 -6.73
CA ILE A 249 -12.75 -13.97 -5.68
C ILE A 249 -11.35 -13.73 -6.26
N ASP A 250 -11.00 -14.50 -7.29
CA ASP A 250 -9.77 -14.34 -8.06
C ASP A 250 -9.95 -14.93 -9.47
N ASP A 251 -9.09 -14.50 -10.40
CA ASP A 251 -9.08 -14.98 -11.78
C ASP A 251 -8.79 -16.49 -11.81
N GLY A 252 -9.63 -17.26 -12.51
CA GLY A 252 -9.53 -18.72 -12.57
C GLY A 252 -10.16 -19.49 -11.39
N CYS A 253 -10.61 -18.84 -10.30
CA CYS A 253 -11.29 -19.56 -9.21
C CYS A 253 -12.59 -20.25 -9.65
N GLY A 254 -13.31 -19.69 -10.62
CA GLY A 254 -14.51 -20.33 -11.19
C GLY A 254 -14.26 -21.67 -11.86
N ASN A 255 -13.02 -21.96 -12.29
CA ASN A 255 -12.67 -23.27 -12.86
C ASN A 255 -12.87 -24.42 -11.84
N TYR A 256 -12.85 -24.11 -10.54
CA TYR A 256 -13.06 -25.08 -9.46
C TYR A 256 -14.54 -25.29 -9.11
N TYR A 257 -15.47 -24.67 -9.85
CA TYR A 257 -16.90 -24.89 -9.68
C TYR A 257 -17.34 -26.36 -9.74
N PRO A 258 -16.76 -27.27 -10.57
CA PRO A 258 -17.16 -28.68 -10.58
C PRO A 258 -17.08 -29.37 -9.22
N TYR A 259 -16.09 -29.01 -8.40
CA TYR A 259 -15.93 -29.56 -7.04
C TYR A 259 -16.95 -29.00 -6.04
N LEU A 260 -17.55 -27.84 -6.37
CA LEU A 260 -18.49 -27.11 -5.50
C LEU A 260 -19.94 -27.22 -6.01
N GLN A 261 -20.16 -28.02 -7.05
CA GLN A 261 -21.44 -28.16 -7.71
C GLN A 261 -22.47 -28.79 -6.76
N GLY A 262 -23.64 -28.17 -6.67
CA GLY A 262 -24.74 -28.62 -5.80
C GLY A 262 -24.77 -27.96 -4.42
N LEU A 263 -23.69 -27.32 -3.97
CA LEU A 263 -23.70 -26.54 -2.73
C LEU A 263 -24.39 -25.19 -2.92
N LYS A 264 -25.14 -24.74 -1.92
CA LYS A 264 -25.65 -23.35 -1.90
C LYS A 264 -24.52 -22.42 -1.50
N TRP A 265 -24.65 -21.15 -1.88
CA TRP A 265 -23.63 -20.15 -1.53
C TRP A 265 -23.41 -20.05 -0.03
N ASP A 266 -24.46 -20.19 0.78
CA ASP A 266 -24.36 -20.13 2.24
C ASP A 266 -23.55 -21.32 2.79
N ASP A 267 -23.67 -22.51 2.20
CA ASP A 267 -22.86 -23.68 2.56
C ASP A 267 -21.38 -23.48 2.21
N LEU A 268 -21.11 -22.90 1.03
CA LEU A 268 -19.74 -22.55 0.61
C LEU A 268 -19.05 -21.64 1.63
N LEU A 269 -19.81 -20.75 2.26
CA LEU A 269 -19.25 -19.85 3.26
C LEU A 269 -18.56 -20.63 4.38
N PHE A 270 -19.02 -21.82 4.76
CA PHE A 270 -18.48 -22.62 5.86
C PHE A 270 -17.33 -23.56 5.48
N LEU A 271 -16.93 -23.61 4.22
CA LEU A 271 -15.79 -24.40 3.77
C LEU A 271 -14.47 -23.78 4.26
N ASP A 272 -13.64 -24.60 4.91
CA ASP A 272 -12.27 -24.29 5.32
C ASP A 272 -11.26 -25.01 4.40
N ASP A 273 -9.96 -24.90 4.71
CA ASP A 273 -8.92 -25.50 3.86
C ASP A 273 -9.04 -27.03 3.78
N GLU A 274 -9.33 -27.68 4.91
CA GLU A 274 -9.43 -29.14 5.01
C GLU A 274 -10.66 -29.67 4.24
N LYS A 275 -11.82 -29.03 4.41
CA LYS A 275 -13.03 -29.39 3.66
C LYS A 275 -12.83 -29.23 2.15
N LEU A 276 -12.20 -28.14 1.70
CA LEU A 276 -11.91 -27.94 0.28
C LEU A 276 -10.92 -28.99 -0.27
N GLU A 277 -9.97 -29.44 0.55
CA GLU A 277 -9.06 -30.53 0.19
C GLU A 277 -9.80 -31.86 0.06
N ASN A 278 -10.67 -32.18 1.02
CA ASN A 278 -11.51 -33.39 1.01
C ASN A 278 -12.49 -33.41 -0.17
N MET A 279 -12.90 -32.24 -0.68
CA MET A 279 -13.71 -32.11 -1.90
C MET A 279 -12.91 -32.28 -3.20
N GLY A 280 -11.59 -32.47 -3.13
CA GLY A 280 -10.72 -32.70 -4.29
C GLY A 280 -9.97 -31.47 -4.81
N ILE A 281 -10.11 -30.29 -4.18
CA ILE A 281 -9.35 -29.09 -4.58
C ILE A 281 -7.92 -29.19 -4.03
N ARG A 282 -7.04 -29.88 -4.77
CA ARG A 282 -5.67 -30.19 -4.32
C ARG A 282 -4.68 -29.01 -4.39
N ASN A 283 -5.06 -27.89 -5.02
CA ASN A 283 -4.17 -26.73 -5.13
C ASN A 283 -4.20 -25.87 -3.84
N PRO A 284 -3.15 -25.88 -3.01
CA PRO A 284 -3.18 -25.22 -1.69
C PRO A 284 -3.30 -23.69 -1.80
N LYS A 285 -2.82 -23.10 -2.90
CA LYS A 285 -2.96 -21.65 -3.12
C LYS A 285 -4.44 -21.29 -3.33
N ILE A 286 -5.15 -22.09 -4.12
CA ILE A 286 -6.57 -21.85 -4.41
C ILE A 286 -7.42 -22.13 -3.19
N ARG A 287 -7.18 -23.23 -2.46
CA ARG A 287 -7.89 -23.50 -1.20
C ARG A 287 -7.78 -22.34 -0.22
N LYS A 288 -6.56 -21.83 -0.01
CA LYS A 288 -6.33 -20.67 0.85
C LYS A 288 -7.04 -19.41 0.36
N ILE A 289 -7.12 -19.16 -0.94
CA ILE A 289 -7.85 -18.01 -1.49
C ILE A 289 -9.35 -18.15 -1.19
N LEU A 290 -9.93 -19.31 -1.51
CA LEU A 290 -11.35 -19.60 -1.31
C LEU A 290 -11.74 -19.57 0.18
N SER A 291 -11.04 -20.32 1.03
CA SER A 291 -11.34 -20.40 2.47
C SER A 291 -11.24 -19.03 3.16
N ASN A 292 -10.23 -18.23 2.82
CA ASN A 292 -10.10 -16.87 3.37
C ASN A 292 -11.24 -15.95 2.94
N TYR A 293 -11.65 -16.04 1.68
CA TYR A 293 -12.76 -15.27 1.15
C TYR A 293 -14.07 -15.69 1.83
N PHE A 294 -14.37 -16.99 1.88
CA PHE A 294 -15.55 -17.54 2.55
C PHE A 294 -15.62 -17.12 4.02
N ALA A 295 -14.52 -17.24 4.76
CA ALA A 295 -14.43 -16.75 6.14
C ALA A 295 -14.67 -15.23 6.28
N SER A 296 -14.20 -14.43 5.32
CA SER A 296 -14.44 -12.97 5.33
C SER A 296 -15.89 -12.59 5.07
N GLN A 297 -16.65 -13.43 4.37
CA GLN A 297 -18.06 -13.19 4.09
C GLN A 297 -18.96 -13.65 5.25
N ARG A 298 -18.54 -14.66 6.03
CA ARG A 298 -19.21 -15.08 7.29
C ARG A 298 -19.11 -14.01 8.37
N THR A 299 -17.98 -13.33 8.43
CA THR A 299 -17.67 -12.36 9.48
C THR A 299 -18.24 -11.00 9.12
N ILE A 300 -19.53 -10.78 9.41
CA ILE A 300 -20.00 -9.41 9.63
C ILE A 300 -19.17 -8.87 10.80
N PRO A 301 -18.45 -7.75 10.69
CA PRO A 301 -17.73 -7.16 11.82
C PRO A 301 -18.73 -6.80 12.91
N SER A 302 -18.97 -7.72 13.84
CA SER A 302 -19.70 -7.46 15.06
C SER A 302 -18.77 -6.64 15.93
N ILE A 303 -18.79 -5.33 15.71
CA ILE A 303 -18.09 -4.40 16.60
C ILE A 303 -18.70 -4.62 17.97
N ASP A 304 -17.92 -5.14 18.92
CA ASP A 304 -18.34 -5.28 20.32
C ASP A 304 -18.75 -3.89 20.83
N LYS A 305 -20.07 -3.66 20.89
CA LYS A 305 -20.67 -2.38 21.26
C LYS A 305 -20.24 -1.96 22.66
N LYS A 306 -19.98 -2.93 23.55
CA LYS A 306 -19.51 -2.70 24.92
C LYS A 306 -18.06 -2.25 24.91
N ALA A 307 -17.18 -2.94 24.18
CA ALA A 307 -15.78 -2.52 24.03
C ALA A 307 -15.67 -1.13 23.39
N LEU A 308 -16.45 -0.85 22.34
CA LEU A 308 -16.50 0.46 21.70
C LEU A 308 -17.00 1.57 22.64
N SER A 309 -18.01 1.28 23.47
CA SER A 309 -18.51 2.22 24.47
C SER A 309 -17.43 2.53 25.52
N ILE A 310 -16.73 1.52 26.04
CA ILE A 310 -15.62 1.69 26.98
C ILE A 310 -14.49 2.51 26.35
N PHE A 311 -14.12 2.22 25.10
CA PHE A 311 -13.12 2.98 24.34
C PHE A 311 -13.52 4.46 24.22
N LYS A 312 -14.76 4.74 23.81
CA LYS A 312 -15.26 6.13 23.68
C LYS A 312 -15.24 6.87 25.02
N ASN A 313 -15.65 6.21 26.10
CA ASN A 313 -15.66 6.80 27.44
C ASN A 313 -14.24 7.09 27.94
N ARG A 314 -13.30 6.16 27.75
CA ARG A 314 -11.87 6.36 28.09
C ARG A 314 -11.25 7.49 27.26
N LEU A 315 -11.54 7.54 25.97
CA LEU A 315 -11.05 8.60 25.10
C LEU A 315 -11.62 9.96 25.51
N ALA A 316 -12.92 10.05 25.77
CA ALA A 316 -13.55 11.28 26.25
C ALA A 316 -12.95 11.74 27.58
N TYR A 317 -12.73 10.80 28.52
CA TYR A 317 -12.08 11.06 29.80
C TYR A 317 -10.64 11.55 29.63
N TYR A 318 -9.84 10.91 28.77
CA TYR A 318 -8.48 11.32 28.47
C TYR A 318 -8.44 12.75 27.91
N ARG A 319 -9.33 13.07 26.96
CA ARG A 319 -9.39 14.39 26.33
C ARG A 319 -9.75 15.49 27.33
N SER A 320 -10.67 15.23 28.26
CA SER A 320 -11.13 16.23 29.22
C SER A 320 -10.17 16.48 30.39
N HIS A 321 -9.32 15.50 30.76
CA HIS A 321 -8.46 15.60 31.95
C HIS A 321 -6.94 15.64 31.66
N TYR A 322 -6.51 15.32 30.43
CA TYR A 322 -5.08 15.20 30.08
C TYR A 322 -4.67 15.92 28.80
N GLU A 323 -5.50 15.93 27.76
CA GLU A 323 -5.13 16.52 26.46
C GLU A 323 -5.20 18.05 26.47
N LYS A 324 -6.34 18.62 26.92
CA LYS A 324 -6.58 20.07 26.83
C LYS A 324 -6.28 20.85 28.09
N ARG A 325 -6.42 20.21 29.26
CA ARG A 325 -6.25 20.85 30.57
C ARG A 325 -5.84 19.80 31.59
N THR A 326 -4.78 20.07 32.34
CA THR A 326 -4.41 19.23 33.49
C THR A 326 -5.40 19.46 34.64
N ASP A 327 -6.08 18.39 35.08
CA ASP A 327 -6.86 18.43 36.31
C ASP A 327 -5.94 18.29 37.54
N PHE A 328 -5.59 19.42 38.16
CA PHE A 328 -4.76 19.45 39.36
C PHE A 328 -5.40 18.77 40.59
N LYS A 329 -6.73 18.65 40.65
CA LYS A 329 -7.39 17.89 41.74
C LYS A 329 -7.10 16.40 41.56
N LEU A 330 -7.16 15.92 40.32
CA LEU A 330 -6.85 14.54 39.99
C LEU A 330 -5.37 14.23 40.25
N LEU A 331 -4.46 15.15 39.93
CA LEU A 331 -3.02 14.98 40.13
C LEU A 331 -2.62 14.78 41.61
N LYS A 332 -3.35 15.39 42.55
CA LYS A 332 -3.16 15.13 44.00
C LYS A 332 -3.41 13.67 44.36
N ASN A 333 -4.22 12.96 43.59
CA ASN A 333 -4.38 11.51 43.65
C ASN A 333 -3.62 10.86 42.47
N PHE A 334 -2.28 10.88 42.56
CA PHE A 334 -1.41 10.44 41.48
C PHE A 334 -1.71 9.02 40.94
N PRO A 335 -2.06 8.02 41.78
CA PRO A 335 -2.51 6.71 41.26
C PRO A 335 -3.76 6.79 40.38
N ALA A 336 -4.75 7.63 40.72
CA ALA A 336 -5.93 7.84 39.89
C ALA A 336 -5.61 8.62 38.61
N TRP A 337 -4.66 9.56 38.68
CA TRP A 337 -4.12 10.26 37.52
C TRP A 337 -3.39 9.31 36.54
N LEU A 338 -2.59 8.37 37.07
CA LEU A 338 -1.99 7.32 36.23
C LEU A 338 -3.03 6.37 35.64
N ASP A 339 -4.10 6.06 36.37
CA ASP A 339 -5.20 5.21 35.89
C ASP A 339 -5.87 5.82 34.65
N GLY A 340 -6.10 7.14 34.64
CA GLY A 340 -6.64 7.83 33.48
C GLY A 340 -5.70 7.86 32.26
N LEU A 341 -4.38 7.68 32.48
CA LEU A 341 -3.40 7.46 31.43
C LEU A 341 -3.30 5.99 30.98
N GLY A 342 -4.00 5.07 31.65
CA GLY A 342 -3.87 3.63 31.41
C GLY A 342 -2.58 3.03 31.97
N LEU A 343 -1.98 3.70 32.97
CA LEU A 343 -0.67 3.38 33.56
C LEU A 343 -0.77 3.06 35.05
N LYS A 344 -1.96 2.66 35.55
CA LYS A 344 -2.21 2.36 36.96
C LYS A 344 -1.21 1.38 37.56
N ILE A 345 -0.78 0.38 36.79
CA ILE A 345 0.19 -0.63 37.23
C ILE A 345 1.54 -0.05 37.63
N LEU A 346 1.88 1.16 37.15
CA LEU A 346 3.11 1.85 37.52
C LEU A 346 2.99 2.60 38.86
N ALA A 347 1.79 2.81 39.40
CA ALA A 347 1.58 3.60 40.61
C ALA A 347 2.42 3.14 41.83
N PRO A 348 2.62 1.83 42.10
CA PRO A 348 3.49 1.38 43.18
C PRO A 348 4.94 1.83 43.05
N ARG A 349 5.44 2.05 41.83
CA ARG A 349 6.82 2.51 41.57
C ARG A 349 7.05 3.94 42.05
N PHE A 350 5.99 4.73 42.19
CA PHE A 350 6.04 6.11 42.68
C PHE A 350 5.70 6.24 44.18
N LYS A 351 5.58 5.13 44.90
CA LYS A 351 5.19 5.13 46.32
C LYS A 351 6.21 5.94 47.15
N GLY A 352 5.70 6.83 48.00
CA GLY A 352 6.51 7.67 48.89
C GLY A 352 6.99 8.98 48.27
N LYS A 353 6.66 9.24 46.99
CA LYS A 353 6.95 10.51 46.33
C LYS A 353 5.69 11.36 46.19
N THR A 354 5.85 12.66 46.34
CA THR A 354 4.81 13.65 46.06
C THR A 354 4.64 13.84 44.55
N TRP A 355 3.46 14.22 44.09
CA TRP A 355 3.25 14.42 42.65
C TRP A 355 4.15 15.53 42.08
N GLN A 356 4.53 16.51 42.90
CA GLN A 356 5.47 17.57 42.53
C GLN A 356 6.87 17.03 42.24
N GLU A 357 7.38 16.12 43.08
CA GLU A 357 8.66 15.44 42.81
C GLU A 357 8.56 14.57 41.57
N ILE A 358 7.41 13.92 41.35
CA ILE A 358 7.23 13.00 40.22
C ILE A 358 7.22 13.73 38.88
N ILE A 359 6.55 14.88 38.76
CA ILE A 359 6.52 15.62 37.49
C ILE A 359 7.89 16.20 37.12
N GLU A 360 8.79 16.40 38.08
CA GLU A 360 10.15 16.87 37.82
C GLU A 360 11.11 15.77 37.35
N MET A 361 10.66 14.52 37.35
CA MET A 361 11.48 13.39 36.91
C MET A 361 11.83 13.45 35.43
N ASN A 362 13.08 13.11 35.12
CA ASN A 362 13.59 12.90 33.78
C ASN A 362 13.61 11.39 33.41
N MET A 363 14.19 11.07 32.25
CA MET A 363 14.27 9.69 31.76
C MET A 363 15.09 8.77 32.67
N ASP A 364 16.12 9.28 33.33
CA ASP A 364 17.02 8.52 34.20
C ASP A 364 16.35 8.25 35.56
N ASP A 365 15.63 9.23 36.12
CA ASP A 365 14.82 9.03 37.33
C ASP A 365 13.78 7.90 37.12
N LEU A 366 13.13 7.87 35.94
CA LEU A 366 12.18 6.80 35.60
C LEU A 366 12.87 5.43 35.42
N ASN A 367 14.12 5.41 34.93
CA ASN A 367 14.93 4.18 34.88
C ASN A 367 15.22 3.66 36.30
N GLU A 368 15.57 4.54 37.23
CA GLU A 368 15.83 4.18 38.63
C GLU A 368 14.58 3.63 39.35
N LEU A 369 13.39 4.07 38.93
CA LEU A 369 12.11 3.50 39.39
C LEU A 369 11.75 2.16 38.74
N GLY A 370 12.59 1.66 37.84
CA GLY A 370 12.39 0.40 37.13
C GLY A 370 11.45 0.50 35.92
N ILE A 371 11.20 1.70 35.38
CA ILE A 371 10.35 1.90 34.21
C ILE A 371 11.24 1.91 32.95
N TYR A 372 11.55 0.73 32.42
CA TYR A 372 12.55 0.61 31.35
C TYR A 372 11.98 0.88 29.94
N SER A 373 10.68 0.70 29.73
CA SER A 373 10.06 0.92 28.40
C SER A 373 10.18 2.37 27.96
N MET A 374 10.85 2.60 26.83
CA MET A 374 11.08 3.94 26.30
C MET A 374 9.79 4.67 25.96
N GLU A 375 8.79 3.97 25.42
CA GLU A 375 7.51 4.59 25.08
C GLU A 375 6.68 4.95 26.31
N LEU A 376 6.74 4.14 27.38
CA LEU A 376 6.12 4.50 28.67
C LEU A 376 6.79 5.73 29.28
N LYS A 377 8.13 5.80 29.26
CA LYS A 377 8.86 6.98 29.73
C LYS A 377 8.51 8.22 28.91
N LYS A 378 8.53 8.14 27.57
CA LYS A 378 8.12 9.25 26.69
C LYS A 378 6.69 9.72 27.00
N ARG A 379 5.75 8.79 27.20
CA ARG A 379 4.36 9.10 27.55
C ARG A 379 4.27 9.83 28.91
N LEU A 380 4.98 9.34 29.93
CA LEU A 380 5.04 9.97 31.25
C LEU A 380 5.64 11.38 31.16
N ILE A 381 6.83 11.52 30.57
CA ILE A 381 7.52 12.81 30.40
C ILE A 381 6.68 13.81 29.60
N LYS A 382 6.03 13.38 28.51
CA LYS A 382 5.07 14.21 27.76
C LYS A 382 3.97 14.75 28.66
N HIS A 383 3.36 13.89 29.48
CA HIS A 383 2.30 14.29 30.39
C HIS A 383 2.79 15.13 31.57
N PHE A 384 4.01 14.89 32.07
CA PHE A 384 4.66 15.75 33.08
C PHE A 384 4.89 17.15 32.52
N ASN A 385 5.40 17.26 31.29
CA ASN A 385 5.59 18.55 30.63
C ASN A 385 4.27 19.29 30.39
N LEU A 386 3.18 18.59 30.07
CA LEU A 386 1.84 19.19 29.99
C LEU A 386 1.37 19.75 31.34
N VAL A 387 1.66 19.05 32.44
CA VAL A 387 1.39 19.55 33.79
C VAL A 387 2.21 20.81 34.07
N LYS A 388 3.53 20.79 33.82
CA LYS A 388 4.42 21.95 34.02
C LYS A 388 3.96 23.16 33.20
N LYS A 389 3.63 22.96 31.92
CA LYS A 389 3.06 24.01 31.05
C LYS A 389 1.74 24.55 31.60
N SER A 390 0.86 23.69 32.09
CA SER A 390 -0.41 24.11 32.69
C SER A 390 -0.20 24.89 34.00
N MET A 391 0.82 24.56 34.80
CA MET A 391 1.19 25.29 36.02
C MET A 391 1.74 26.68 35.67
N ALA A 392 2.66 26.75 34.71
CA ALA A 392 3.23 28.01 34.23
C ALA A 392 2.17 28.91 33.59
N ASN A 393 1.21 28.36 32.84
CA ASN A 393 0.10 29.15 32.30
C ASN A 393 -0.90 29.62 33.38
N SER A 394 -0.91 28.98 34.56
CA SER A 394 -1.72 29.39 35.70
C SER A 394 -1.01 30.42 36.60
N GLN A 395 0.29 30.63 36.40
CA GLN A 395 1.16 31.55 37.15
C GLN A 395 2.04 32.31 36.13
N GLU A 396 1.60 33.48 35.65
CA GLU A 396 2.27 34.22 34.57
C GLU A 396 3.82 34.32 34.69
N GLN A 397 4.47 33.91 33.58
CA GLN A 397 5.82 34.16 33.03
C GLN A 397 7.09 33.54 33.68
N ILE A 398 7.81 32.69 32.89
CA ILE A 398 9.28 32.67 32.57
C ILE A 398 9.60 31.43 31.65
N PRO A 399 10.65 31.45 30.79
CA PRO A 399 10.75 30.70 29.52
C PRO A 399 11.31 29.24 29.55
N GLU A 400 11.02 28.51 28.45
CA GLU A 400 11.30 27.09 28.15
C GLU A 400 12.79 26.66 28.15
N MET A 401 13.06 25.47 28.72
CA MET A 401 14.30 24.70 28.57
C MET A 401 14.16 23.65 27.44
N GLN A 402 15.16 23.55 26.54
CA GLN A 402 15.24 22.58 25.45
C GLN A 402 15.95 21.29 25.88
N GLU A 403 15.42 20.13 25.50
CA GLU A 403 16.06 18.82 25.70
C GLU A 403 16.38 18.13 24.35
N ASN A 404 17.66 17.80 24.15
CA ASN A 404 18.15 16.93 23.08
C ASN A 404 18.70 15.65 23.72
N TYR A 405 18.12 14.49 23.42
CA TYR A 405 18.67 13.19 23.85
C TYR A 405 18.88 12.25 22.67
N SER A 406 20.11 11.71 22.59
CA SER A 406 20.52 10.63 21.70
C SER A 406 20.91 9.44 22.55
N TYR A 407 20.15 8.33 22.45
CA TYR A 407 20.40 7.11 23.21
C TYR A 407 20.64 5.91 22.27
N LYS A 408 21.58 5.03 22.65
CA LYS A 408 21.88 3.78 21.94
C LYS A 408 21.27 2.61 22.71
N ASP A 409 20.45 1.81 22.03
CA ASP A 409 19.82 0.62 22.60
C ASP A 409 20.86 -0.36 23.14
N LYS A 410 20.68 -0.76 24.41
CA LYS A 410 21.27 -1.95 25.00
C LYS A 410 20.12 -2.84 25.46
N ASP A 411 20.31 -4.15 25.36
CA ASP A 411 19.34 -5.18 25.75
C ASP A 411 18.90 -5.01 27.21
N LEU A 412 17.78 -4.32 27.41
CA LEU A 412 17.15 -4.13 28.71
C LEU A 412 16.12 -5.24 28.98
N PRO A 413 16.00 -5.70 30.24
CA PRO A 413 15.07 -6.76 30.60
C PRO A 413 13.62 -6.34 30.34
N ILE A 414 12.87 -7.21 29.65
CA ILE A 414 11.42 -7.05 29.46
C ILE A 414 10.77 -7.14 30.83
N ASP A 415 10.11 -6.06 31.23
CA ASP A 415 9.42 -5.96 32.52
C ASP A 415 8.17 -6.86 32.51
N ARG A 416 8.33 -8.09 33.01
CA ARG A 416 7.30 -9.15 32.93
C ARG A 416 6.00 -8.79 33.64
N GLU A 417 6.04 -7.85 34.59
CA GLU A 417 4.85 -7.31 35.25
C GLU A 417 3.96 -6.51 34.27
N LEU A 418 4.55 -5.81 33.29
CA LEU A 418 3.79 -5.05 32.28
C LEU A 418 2.96 -5.96 31.37
N LEU A 419 3.37 -7.22 31.17
CA LEU A 419 2.64 -8.21 30.37
C LEU A 419 1.30 -8.62 31.00
N GLN A 420 1.06 -8.27 32.27
CA GLN A 420 -0.17 -8.59 32.99
C GLN A 420 -1.28 -7.54 32.80
N ASP A 421 -0.95 -6.32 32.32
CA ASP A 421 -1.91 -5.27 31.99
C ASP A 421 -1.83 -4.91 30.50
N LEU A 422 -2.82 -5.35 29.72
CA LEU A 422 -2.91 -5.07 28.28
C LEU A 422 -2.89 -3.58 27.96
N THR A 423 -3.44 -2.72 28.82
CA THR A 423 -3.46 -1.26 28.62
C THR A 423 -2.04 -0.71 28.66
N CYS A 424 -1.30 -1.06 29.71
CA CYS A 424 0.08 -0.62 29.88
C CYS A 424 1.01 -1.26 28.84
N TRP A 425 0.82 -2.54 28.55
CA TRP A 425 1.53 -3.27 27.51
C TRP A 425 1.36 -2.63 26.13
N PHE A 426 0.13 -2.28 25.73
CA PHE A 426 -0.09 -1.57 24.47
C PHE A 426 0.60 -0.20 24.43
N HIS A 427 0.56 0.56 25.52
CA HIS A 427 1.27 1.84 25.60
C HIS A 427 2.80 1.69 25.53
N SER A 428 3.35 0.52 25.87
CA SER A 428 4.79 0.24 25.74
C SER A 428 5.29 0.13 24.30
N PHE A 429 4.39 -0.07 23.32
CA PHE A 429 4.74 -0.07 21.89
C PHE A 429 4.55 1.30 21.25
N LYS A 430 3.49 2.02 21.64
CA LYS A 430 3.20 3.36 21.12
C LYS A 430 2.21 4.09 22.01
N ASP A 431 2.45 5.38 22.18
CA ASP A 431 1.54 6.30 22.86
C ASP A 431 0.09 6.18 22.31
N GLY A 432 -0.89 6.19 23.20
CA GLY A 432 -2.32 6.06 22.84
C GLY A 432 -2.85 4.65 22.55
N LEU A 433 -2.01 3.63 22.30
CA LEU A 433 -2.49 2.29 21.96
C LEU A 433 -3.25 1.59 23.11
N GLY A 434 -2.93 1.87 24.38
CA GLY A 434 -3.64 1.29 25.52
C GLY A 434 -5.12 1.61 25.56
N ASN A 435 -5.58 2.68 24.89
CA ASN A 435 -7.00 2.97 24.76
C ASN A 435 -7.76 1.82 24.08
N TYR A 436 -7.10 1.04 23.22
CA TYR A 436 -7.69 -0.11 22.54
C TYR A 436 -7.76 -1.38 23.39
N SER A 437 -7.19 -1.40 24.60
CA SER A 437 -7.23 -2.56 25.49
C SER A 437 -8.62 -3.16 25.76
N PRO A 438 -9.73 -2.38 25.78
CA PRO A 438 -11.07 -2.95 25.95
C PRO A 438 -11.45 -3.98 24.88
N PHE A 439 -10.95 -3.85 23.65
CA PHE A 439 -11.21 -4.79 22.55
C PHE A 439 -10.49 -6.14 22.74
N PHE A 440 -9.58 -6.21 23.71
CA PHE A 440 -8.76 -7.38 24.01
C PHE A 440 -8.96 -7.87 25.45
N LYS A 441 -9.96 -7.37 26.18
CA LYS A 441 -10.15 -7.65 27.62
C LYS A 441 -10.23 -9.14 27.96
N ASN A 442 -10.71 -9.96 27.03
CA ASN A 442 -10.84 -11.42 27.20
C ASN A 442 -9.73 -12.21 26.50
N LYS A 443 -8.69 -11.55 25.98
CA LYS A 443 -7.58 -12.17 25.27
C LYS A 443 -6.31 -12.09 26.10
N LYS A 444 -5.56 -13.18 26.16
CA LYS A 444 -4.20 -13.19 26.73
C LYS A 444 -3.23 -12.50 25.78
N TRP A 445 -2.14 -11.92 26.29
CA TRP A 445 -1.17 -11.17 25.47
C TRP A 445 -0.63 -11.99 24.29
N ASN A 446 -0.39 -13.30 24.47
CA ASN A 446 0.07 -14.19 23.43
C ASN A 446 -0.96 -14.38 22.30
N GLN A 447 -2.25 -14.32 22.62
CA GLN A 447 -3.32 -14.33 21.62
C GLN A 447 -3.37 -13.01 20.85
N VAL A 448 -3.04 -11.89 21.48
CA VAL A 448 -3.00 -10.57 20.84
C VAL A 448 -1.80 -10.43 19.90
N ILE A 449 -0.62 -10.92 20.29
CA ILE A 449 0.59 -10.85 19.43
C ILE A 449 0.39 -11.63 18.11
N ASN A 450 -0.41 -12.70 18.15
CA ASN A 450 -0.68 -13.52 16.98
C ASN A 450 -1.82 -12.97 16.10
N MET A 451 -2.36 -11.79 16.40
CA MET A 451 -3.42 -11.19 15.60
C MET A 451 -2.90 -10.57 14.31
N THR A 452 -3.63 -10.82 13.23
CA THR A 452 -3.39 -10.28 11.89
C THR A 452 -4.11 -8.94 11.69
N ASN A 453 -3.75 -8.21 10.63
CA ASN A 453 -4.50 -7.01 10.22
C ASN A 453 -5.99 -7.28 10.00
N LYS A 454 -6.34 -8.50 9.55
CA LYS A 454 -7.71 -8.95 9.36
C LYS A 454 -8.45 -9.05 10.70
N ASP A 455 -7.78 -9.53 11.75
CA ASP A 455 -8.38 -9.60 13.09
C ASP A 455 -8.64 -8.21 13.67
N LEU A 456 -7.78 -7.23 13.38
CA LEU A 456 -7.99 -5.82 13.75
C LEU A 456 -9.13 -5.16 12.94
N GLU A 457 -9.26 -5.48 11.65
CA GLU A 457 -10.39 -5.07 10.81
C GLU A 457 -11.72 -5.63 11.33
N LEU A 458 -11.74 -6.92 11.72
CA LEU A 458 -12.91 -7.58 12.29
C LEU A 458 -13.35 -6.96 13.63
N MET A 459 -12.42 -6.41 14.40
CA MET A 459 -12.72 -5.67 15.63
C MET A 459 -13.20 -4.23 15.40
N GLY A 460 -13.28 -3.78 14.15
CA GLY A 460 -13.56 -2.39 13.81
C GLY A 460 -12.46 -1.43 14.25
N LEU A 461 -11.24 -1.95 14.47
CA LEU A 461 -10.05 -1.19 14.86
C LEU A 461 -9.19 -0.76 13.68
N SER A 462 -9.46 -1.28 12.48
CA SER A 462 -8.91 -0.68 11.28
C SER A 462 -9.37 0.76 11.19
N ARG A 463 -8.41 1.67 10.98
CA ARG A 463 -8.69 3.10 10.83
C ARG A 463 -9.86 3.23 9.87
N LYS A 464 -10.98 3.78 10.34
CA LYS A 464 -12.14 4.08 9.51
C LYS A 464 -11.67 5.08 8.47
N ILE A 465 -11.24 4.57 7.32
CA ILE A 465 -10.70 5.36 6.22
C ILE A 465 -11.82 6.32 5.84
N ILE A 466 -11.63 7.62 6.11
CA ILE A 466 -12.51 8.64 5.56
C ILE A 466 -12.19 8.65 4.07
N ILE A 467 -13.01 7.93 3.30
CA ILE A 467 -12.93 7.93 1.84
C ILE A 467 -13.64 9.20 1.39
N ASN A 468 -12.88 10.24 1.05
CA ASN A 468 -13.43 11.38 0.33
C ASN A 468 -13.67 10.97 -1.13
N TYR A 469 -14.77 10.25 -1.37
CA TYR A 469 -15.08 9.64 -2.66
C TYR A 469 -15.17 10.67 -3.79
N GLU A 470 -15.65 11.87 -3.48
CA GLU A 470 -15.74 12.97 -4.44
C GLU A 470 -14.36 13.48 -4.85
N ALA A 471 -13.47 13.72 -3.87
CA ALA A 471 -12.10 14.13 -4.15
C ALA A 471 -11.31 13.03 -4.88
N ASP A 472 -11.47 11.75 -4.51
CA ASP A 472 -10.84 10.62 -5.20
C ASP A 472 -11.29 10.52 -6.67
N LYS A 473 -12.59 10.72 -6.93
CA LYS A 473 -13.15 10.73 -8.29
C LYS A 473 -12.59 11.89 -9.11
N LEU A 474 -12.56 13.10 -8.53
CA LEU A 474 -12.05 14.29 -9.21
C LEU A 474 -10.53 14.21 -9.44
N TYR A 475 -9.79 13.64 -8.50
CA TYR A 475 -8.36 13.36 -8.64
C TYR A 475 -8.09 12.48 -9.88
N GLU A 476 -8.83 11.38 -10.04
CA GLU A 476 -8.67 10.51 -11.20
C GLU A 476 -9.08 11.22 -12.51
N GLN A 477 -10.09 12.09 -12.49
CA GLN A 477 -10.44 12.92 -13.65
C GLN A 477 -9.31 13.88 -14.05
N VAL A 478 -8.77 14.65 -13.10
CA VAL A 478 -7.66 15.60 -13.34
C VAL A 478 -6.41 14.86 -13.83
N LYS A 479 -6.08 13.74 -13.20
CA LYS A 479 -4.94 12.89 -13.56
C LYS A 479 -5.09 12.30 -14.97
N ASN A 480 -6.27 11.81 -15.33
CA ASN A 480 -6.53 11.27 -16.67
C ASN A 480 -6.51 12.38 -17.73
N TYR A 481 -7.16 13.52 -17.45
CA TYR A 481 -7.09 14.69 -18.32
C TYR A 481 -5.64 15.10 -18.59
N HIS A 482 -4.80 15.20 -17.56
CA HIS A 482 -3.39 15.54 -17.73
C HIS A 482 -2.64 14.48 -18.55
N LYS A 483 -2.92 13.20 -18.31
CA LYS A 483 -2.31 12.08 -19.04
C LYS A 483 -2.63 12.13 -20.54
N GLU A 484 -3.90 12.31 -20.87
CA GLU A 484 -4.42 12.31 -22.25
C GLU A 484 -3.95 13.53 -23.05
N ASN A 485 -3.83 14.70 -22.41
CA ASN A 485 -3.55 15.96 -23.10
C ASN A 485 -2.07 16.37 -23.11
N TYR A 486 -1.25 15.85 -22.18
CA TYR A 486 0.14 16.30 -22.00
C TYR A 486 1.19 15.17 -21.97
N ILE A 487 0.80 13.93 -21.66
CA ILE A 487 1.76 12.82 -21.48
C ILE A 487 1.73 11.85 -22.65
N GLU A 488 0.56 11.34 -23.02
CA GLU A 488 0.42 10.35 -24.10
C GLU A 488 0.62 10.99 -25.47
N LYS A 489 -0.17 12.04 -25.75
CA LYS A 489 -0.09 12.84 -26.96
C LYS A 489 -0.25 14.31 -26.62
N THR A 490 0.40 15.18 -27.38
CA THR A 490 0.15 16.62 -27.34
C THR A 490 -1.24 16.88 -27.91
N ASN A 491 -2.12 17.50 -27.11
CA ASN A 491 -3.37 18.03 -27.65
C ASN A 491 -3.08 19.35 -28.38
N PHE A 492 -2.92 19.28 -29.70
CA PHE A 492 -2.64 20.45 -30.54
C PHE A 492 -3.80 21.45 -30.62
N GLU A 493 -5.05 21.00 -30.47
CA GLU A 493 -6.20 21.90 -30.41
C GLU A 493 -6.12 22.79 -29.17
N LEU A 494 -5.80 22.19 -28.02
CA LEU A 494 -5.58 22.91 -26.78
C LEU A 494 -4.34 23.81 -26.86
N LEU A 495 -3.26 23.34 -27.50
CA LEU A 495 -2.01 24.10 -27.63
C LEU A 495 -2.16 25.39 -28.46
N ASN A 496 -3.12 25.43 -29.40
CA ASN A 496 -3.42 26.65 -30.17
C ASN A 496 -3.91 27.79 -29.27
N ASP A 497 -4.49 27.47 -28.12
CA ASP A 497 -4.79 28.40 -27.03
C ASP A 497 -3.76 28.19 -25.91
N PHE A 498 -2.56 28.74 -26.09
CA PHE A 498 -1.44 28.53 -25.16
C PHE A 498 -1.76 28.91 -23.70
N PRO A 499 -2.48 30.01 -23.41
CA PRO A 499 -3.01 30.28 -22.07
C PRO A 499 -3.82 29.14 -21.47
N LEU A 500 -4.79 28.61 -22.23
CA LEU A 500 -5.65 27.51 -21.79
C LEU A 500 -4.85 26.19 -21.64
N TRP A 501 -3.86 25.98 -22.50
CA TRP A 501 -2.91 24.87 -22.40
C TRP A 501 -2.05 24.94 -21.13
N LEU A 502 -1.58 26.12 -20.72
CA LEU A 502 -0.88 26.28 -19.44
C LEU A 502 -1.81 26.05 -18.26
N GLU A 503 -3.06 26.51 -18.33
CA GLU A 503 -4.06 26.25 -17.30
C GLU A 503 -4.32 24.74 -17.13
N GLY A 504 -4.53 24.01 -18.23
CA GLY A 504 -4.71 22.55 -18.18
C GLY A 504 -3.46 21.78 -17.71
N ALA A 505 -2.27 22.36 -17.87
CA ALA A 505 -1.03 21.83 -17.29
C ALA A 505 -0.89 22.12 -15.79
N GLY A 506 -1.83 22.86 -15.19
CA GLY A 506 -1.78 23.34 -13.81
C GLY A 506 -0.71 24.41 -13.60
N LEU A 507 -0.56 25.33 -14.56
CA LEU A 507 0.46 26.38 -14.60
C LEU A 507 -0.14 27.77 -14.91
N LYS A 508 -1.42 27.97 -14.57
CA LYS A 508 -2.18 29.18 -14.90
C LYS A 508 -1.50 30.51 -14.52
N PRO A 509 -0.87 30.68 -13.35
CA PRO A 509 -0.20 31.95 -13.01
C PRO A 509 0.95 32.32 -13.93
N LEU A 510 1.48 31.38 -14.73
CA LEU A 510 2.61 31.63 -15.61
C LEU A 510 2.21 32.25 -16.95
N VAL A 511 0.91 32.33 -17.27
CA VAL A 511 0.40 32.77 -18.59
C VAL A 511 0.93 34.15 -18.99
N SER A 512 0.90 35.12 -18.07
CA SER A 512 1.35 36.49 -18.33
C SER A 512 2.84 36.58 -18.71
N ARG A 513 3.66 35.59 -18.34
CA ARG A 513 5.10 35.55 -18.64
C ARG A 513 5.40 35.20 -20.10
N PHE A 514 4.39 34.72 -20.83
CA PHE A 514 4.49 34.34 -22.24
C PHE A 514 3.61 35.21 -23.14
N GLU A 515 3.01 36.27 -22.61
CA GLU A 515 2.10 37.13 -23.36
C GLU A 515 2.82 37.80 -24.55
N GLY A 516 2.21 37.72 -25.72
CA GLY A 516 2.77 38.28 -26.97
C GLY A 516 3.93 37.47 -27.58
N MET A 517 4.34 36.35 -26.98
CA MET A 517 5.39 35.49 -27.55
C MET A 517 4.80 34.48 -28.53
N PRO A 518 5.43 34.26 -29.71
CA PRO A 518 4.98 33.24 -30.63
C PRO A 518 5.30 31.84 -30.08
N LEU A 519 4.36 30.91 -30.25
CA LEU A 519 4.47 29.54 -29.72
C LEU A 519 5.75 28.83 -30.18
N GLN A 520 6.20 29.10 -31.41
CA GLN A 520 7.43 28.52 -31.97
C GLN A 520 8.66 28.88 -31.15
N ASP A 521 8.72 30.10 -30.59
CA ASP A 521 9.85 30.53 -29.78
C ASP A 521 9.73 29.95 -28.36
N ILE A 522 8.51 29.92 -27.81
CA ILE A 522 8.23 29.40 -26.46
C ILE A 522 8.69 27.95 -26.31
N ILE A 523 8.38 27.08 -27.27
CA ILE A 523 8.72 25.65 -27.17
C ILE A 523 10.22 25.37 -27.31
N GLU A 524 11.01 26.35 -27.73
CA GLU A 524 12.48 26.26 -27.82
C GLU A 524 13.18 26.74 -26.54
N PHE A 525 12.44 27.27 -25.56
CA PHE A 525 13.04 27.78 -24.32
C PHE A 525 13.74 26.70 -23.51
N ASN A 526 14.93 27.05 -23.03
CA ASN A 526 15.70 26.27 -22.06
C ASN A 526 15.47 26.77 -20.62
N GLU A 527 16.17 26.18 -19.65
CA GLU A 527 16.01 26.54 -18.23
C GLU A 527 16.40 28.00 -17.93
N GLN A 528 17.43 28.51 -18.59
CA GLN A 528 17.87 29.90 -18.44
C GLN A 528 16.86 30.89 -19.04
N ASP A 529 16.28 30.57 -20.19
CA ASP A 529 15.26 31.41 -20.81
C ASP A 529 14.04 31.57 -19.89
N LEU A 530 13.56 30.46 -19.32
CA LEU A 530 12.44 30.47 -18.36
C LEU A 530 12.78 31.21 -17.06
N GLU A 531 14.02 31.11 -16.59
CA GLU A 531 14.48 31.89 -15.44
C GLU A 531 14.52 33.39 -15.73
N ASN A 532 14.99 33.79 -16.92
CA ASN A 532 14.98 35.18 -17.38
C ASN A 532 13.56 35.74 -17.52
N LEU A 533 12.56 34.87 -17.78
CA LEU A 533 11.13 35.21 -17.76
C LEU A 533 10.53 35.30 -16.35
N GLY A 534 11.35 35.20 -15.30
CA GLY A 534 10.90 35.29 -13.92
C GLY A 534 10.32 34.00 -13.35
N ILE A 535 10.50 32.85 -14.01
CA ILE A 535 10.10 31.54 -13.48
C ILE A 535 11.26 30.97 -12.67
N TYR A 536 11.42 31.46 -11.44
CA TYR A 536 12.56 31.09 -10.57
C TYR A 536 12.45 29.67 -9.97
N ASN A 537 11.24 29.10 -9.91
CA ASN A 537 11.05 27.77 -9.36
C ASN A 537 11.54 26.68 -10.34
N LYS A 538 12.62 25.99 -9.96
CA LYS A 538 13.25 24.91 -10.74
C LYS A 538 12.29 23.77 -11.12
N ASN A 539 11.36 23.39 -10.25
CA ASN A 539 10.40 22.32 -10.57
C ASN A 539 9.44 22.75 -11.68
N LEU A 540 8.96 23.99 -11.65
CA LEU A 540 8.12 24.54 -12.71
C LEU A 540 8.87 24.66 -14.04
N ARG A 541 10.12 25.14 -14.03
CA ARG A 541 10.96 25.18 -15.25
C ARG A 541 11.16 23.79 -15.85
N LYS A 542 11.53 22.81 -15.03
CA LYS A 542 11.70 21.41 -15.48
C LYS A 542 10.41 20.84 -16.07
N ARG A 543 9.27 21.14 -15.46
CA ARG A 543 7.96 20.72 -15.95
C ARG A 543 7.62 21.36 -17.31
N LEU A 544 7.83 22.66 -17.47
CA LEU A 544 7.64 23.37 -18.74
C LEU A 544 8.53 22.78 -19.85
N ILE A 545 9.84 22.64 -19.60
CA ILE A 545 10.79 22.07 -20.56
C ILE A 545 10.37 20.66 -20.96
N TYR A 546 9.93 19.83 -20.01
CA TYR A 546 9.45 18.49 -20.31
C TYR A 546 8.27 18.52 -21.29
N HIS A 547 7.30 19.41 -21.08
CA HIS A 547 6.15 19.54 -21.96
C HIS A 547 6.53 20.15 -23.32
N PHE A 548 7.40 21.16 -23.37
CA PHE A 548 7.90 21.73 -24.63
C PHE A 548 8.61 20.68 -25.49
N GLN A 549 9.49 19.88 -24.88
CA GLN A 549 10.15 18.76 -25.56
C GLN A 549 9.18 17.67 -26.02
N LYS A 550 8.03 17.50 -25.36
CA LYS A 550 6.97 16.60 -25.82
C LYS A 550 6.26 17.18 -27.04
N VAL A 551 5.93 18.47 -27.04
CA VAL A 551 5.36 19.17 -28.20
C VAL A 551 6.28 19.07 -29.41
N GLN A 552 7.58 19.40 -29.26
CA GLN A 552 8.57 19.32 -30.34
C GLN A 552 8.64 17.93 -30.97
N ARG A 553 8.64 16.88 -30.14
CA ARG A 553 8.66 15.48 -30.60
C ARG A 553 7.40 15.09 -31.36
N ASP A 554 6.24 15.47 -30.86
CA ASP A 554 4.97 15.15 -31.52
C ASP A 554 4.84 15.92 -32.84
N LEU A 555 5.31 17.17 -32.91
CA LEU A 555 5.42 17.94 -34.17
C LEU A 555 6.39 17.30 -35.17
N ALA A 556 7.56 16.84 -34.72
CA ALA A 556 8.51 16.12 -35.57
C ALA A 556 7.90 14.82 -36.11
N SER A 557 7.18 14.07 -35.27
CA SER A 557 6.49 12.84 -35.67
C SER A 557 5.43 13.09 -36.74
N LEU A 558 4.67 14.20 -36.67
CA LEU A 558 3.71 14.58 -37.71
C LEU A 558 4.38 14.86 -39.05
N LYS A 559 5.63 15.34 -39.04
CA LYS A 559 6.47 15.55 -40.23
C LYS A 559 7.19 14.28 -40.70
N GLY A 560 6.95 13.13 -40.07
CA GLY A 560 7.66 11.87 -40.35
C GLY A 560 9.11 11.84 -39.86
N LEU A 561 9.51 12.78 -39.00
CA LEU A 561 10.85 12.85 -38.41
C LEU A 561 10.88 12.14 -37.05
N PHE A 562 11.88 11.30 -36.83
CA PHE A 562 12.08 10.66 -35.53
C PHE A 562 12.97 11.51 -34.63
N MET A 563 12.42 11.99 -33.51
CA MET A 563 13.21 12.59 -32.43
C MET A 563 13.33 11.60 -31.27
N LYS A 564 14.57 11.34 -30.83
CA LYS A 564 14.82 10.47 -29.68
C LYS A 564 14.20 11.09 -28.42
N PRO A 565 13.56 10.29 -27.53
CA PRO A 565 13.10 10.79 -26.24
C PRO A 565 14.27 11.40 -25.47
N PRO A 566 14.08 12.53 -24.76
CA PRO A 566 15.10 13.04 -23.86
C PRO A 566 15.49 11.93 -22.90
N LYS A 567 16.80 11.72 -22.71
CA LYS A 567 17.28 10.82 -21.66
C LYS A 567 16.87 11.44 -20.33
N ILE A 568 15.76 10.97 -19.76
CA ILE A 568 15.41 11.28 -18.37
C ILE A 568 16.54 10.67 -17.55
N GLN A 569 17.50 11.51 -17.13
CA GLN A 569 18.49 11.08 -16.16
C GLN A 569 17.68 10.65 -14.93
N LYS A 570 17.76 9.35 -14.59
CA LYS A 570 17.15 8.86 -13.36
C LYS A 570 17.78 9.70 -12.24
N LYS A 571 16.96 10.56 -11.61
CA LYS A 571 17.43 11.47 -10.56
C LYS A 571 18.29 10.69 -9.57
N ASP A 572 19.50 11.17 -9.33
CA ASP A 572 20.20 10.77 -8.12
C ASP A 572 19.34 11.18 -6.94
N LYS A 573 19.21 10.27 -5.97
CA LYS A 573 18.32 10.40 -4.80
C LYS A 573 18.61 11.66 -3.96
N TYR A 574 19.69 12.39 -4.27
CA TYR A 574 20.30 13.46 -3.49
C TYR A 574 20.11 14.88 -4.08
N ASP A 575 19.68 15.04 -5.34
CA ASP A 575 19.56 16.37 -6.00
C ASP A 575 18.40 17.25 -5.51
N GLN A 576 17.72 16.88 -4.42
CA GLN A 576 16.55 17.59 -3.89
C GLN A 576 16.85 18.49 -2.70
N ILE A 577 18.07 18.48 -2.16
CA ILE A 577 18.36 19.08 -0.83
C ILE A 577 19.00 20.48 -0.92
N ASP A 578 19.70 20.83 -2.01
CA ASP A 578 20.62 21.98 -1.98
C ASP A 578 20.11 23.33 -2.54
N ASP A 579 18.90 23.42 -3.12
CA ASP A 579 18.44 24.69 -3.73
C ASP A 579 17.65 25.62 -2.78
N LEU A 580 17.69 25.40 -1.46
CA LEU A 580 17.03 26.31 -0.50
C LEU A 580 17.63 27.73 -0.51
N LYS A 581 18.92 27.88 -0.85
CA LYS A 581 19.58 29.20 -0.90
C LYS A 581 19.02 30.12 -1.99
N ASN A 582 18.45 29.55 -3.05
CA ASN A 582 17.92 30.30 -4.19
C ASN A 582 16.38 30.24 -4.27
N PHE A 583 15.72 29.77 -3.20
CA PHE A 583 14.27 29.63 -3.19
C PHE A 583 13.62 31.02 -3.06
N ARG A 584 13.08 31.53 -4.17
CA ARG A 584 12.33 32.79 -4.21
C ARG A 584 10.83 32.53 -4.07
N LEU A 585 10.18 33.25 -3.16
CA LEU A 585 8.73 33.18 -2.99
C LEU A 585 8.01 33.85 -4.16
N ASP A 586 6.92 33.23 -4.56
CA ASP A 586 6.03 33.71 -5.61
C ASP A 586 4.59 33.50 -5.13
N TYR A 587 4.01 34.57 -4.58
CA TYR A 587 2.68 34.52 -3.97
C TYR A 587 1.57 34.33 -5.00
N GLU A 588 1.78 34.73 -6.27
CA GLU A 588 0.83 34.46 -7.35
C GLU A 588 0.72 32.95 -7.60
N ILE A 589 1.87 32.26 -7.62
CA ILE A 589 1.92 30.80 -7.71
C ILE A 589 1.22 30.17 -6.50
N MET A 590 1.48 30.65 -5.28
CA MET A 590 0.88 30.08 -4.05
C MET A 590 -0.65 30.20 -3.99
N ASN A 591 -1.21 31.23 -4.63
CA ASN A 591 -2.66 31.42 -4.70
C ASN A 591 -3.36 30.47 -5.70
N ASP A 592 -2.61 29.82 -6.59
CA ASP A 592 -3.10 28.77 -7.48
C ASP A 592 -2.59 27.40 -7.01
N LEU A 593 -3.42 26.65 -6.27
CA LEU A 593 -3.02 25.37 -5.67
C LEU A 593 -2.42 24.36 -6.68
N PRO A 594 -2.97 24.18 -7.90
CA PRO A 594 -2.34 23.31 -8.90
C PRO A 594 -0.90 23.72 -9.22
N CYS A 595 -0.66 25.00 -9.49
CA CYS A 595 0.67 25.51 -9.81
C CYS A 595 1.61 25.45 -8.60
N TRP A 596 1.15 25.86 -7.42
CA TRP A 596 1.93 25.80 -6.19
C TRP A 596 2.39 24.39 -5.85
N PHE A 597 1.50 23.41 -5.98
CA PHE A 597 1.85 22.02 -5.69
C PHE A 597 2.84 21.47 -6.71
N ASN A 598 2.70 21.79 -7.99
CA ASN A 598 3.71 21.48 -9.01
C ASN A 598 5.07 22.17 -8.73
N ALA A 599 5.07 23.32 -8.08
CA ALA A 599 6.28 24.01 -7.64
C ALA A 599 6.98 23.30 -6.46
N ILE A 600 6.24 22.57 -5.62
CA ILE A 600 6.79 21.70 -4.56
C ILE A 600 7.45 20.47 -5.19
N HIS A 601 6.70 19.74 -6.02
CA HIS A 601 7.20 18.58 -6.73
C HIS A 601 6.30 18.28 -7.93
N ASP A 602 6.90 17.80 -9.02
CA ASP A 602 6.17 17.41 -10.22
C ASP A 602 5.02 16.42 -9.88
N GLN A 603 3.87 16.59 -10.52
CA GLN A 603 2.64 15.79 -10.32
C GLN A 603 1.87 16.03 -9.03
N LEU A 604 2.40 16.77 -8.04
CA LEU A 604 1.60 17.12 -6.87
C LEU A 604 0.44 18.05 -7.20
N GLY A 605 0.54 18.79 -8.32
CA GLY A 605 -0.57 19.57 -8.87
C GLY A 605 -1.88 18.79 -8.90
N ASN A 606 -1.87 17.52 -9.31
CA ASN A 606 -3.08 16.70 -9.41
C ASN A 606 -3.83 16.51 -8.08
N TYR A 607 -3.16 16.68 -6.94
CA TYR A 607 -3.73 16.53 -5.61
C TYR A 607 -4.44 17.79 -5.10
N TRP A 608 -4.47 18.89 -5.87
CA TRP A 608 -5.14 20.14 -5.48
C TRP A 608 -6.60 19.93 -5.06
N VAL A 609 -7.27 18.94 -5.66
CA VAL A 609 -8.68 18.60 -5.43
C VAL A 609 -8.99 18.23 -3.98
N TYR A 610 -8.00 17.69 -3.24
CA TYR A 610 -8.16 17.34 -1.83
C TYR A 610 -8.17 18.56 -0.90
N PHE A 611 -7.85 19.75 -1.41
CA PHE A 611 -7.73 20.99 -0.66
C PHE A 611 -8.74 22.05 -1.13
N GLN A 612 -9.81 21.64 -1.83
CA GLN A 612 -10.85 22.55 -2.28
C GLN A 612 -11.42 23.38 -1.12
N GLY A 613 -11.55 24.69 -1.36
CA GLY A 613 -12.03 25.65 -0.38
C GLY A 613 -11.00 26.09 0.66
N LYS A 614 -9.76 25.55 0.63
CA LYS A 614 -8.70 25.94 1.55
C LYS A 614 -7.75 26.94 0.91
N LYS A 615 -7.28 27.89 1.72
CA LYS A 615 -6.24 28.85 1.30
C LYS A 615 -4.85 28.28 1.59
N TRP A 616 -3.82 28.73 0.86
CA TRP A 616 -2.46 28.21 1.05
C TRP A 616 -1.96 28.42 2.49
N GLN A 617 -2.39 29.48 3.17
CA GLN A 617 -2.07 29.76 4.57
C GLN A 617 -2.59 28.67 5.51
N GLU A 618 -3.74 28.08 5.22
CA GLU A 618 -4.29 26.98 6.01
C GLU A 618 -3.61 25.65 5.66
N ILE A 619 -3.24 25.49 4.39
CA ILE A 619 -2.64 24.24 3.87
C ILE A 619 -1.20 24.09 4.34
N ILE A 620 -0.42 25.18 4.33
CA ILE A 620 1.00 25.11 4.68
C ILE A 620 1.22 24.66 6.12
N ASP A 621 0.25 24.90 7.01
CA ASP A 621 0.29 24.52 8.41
C ASP A 621 -0.22 23.11 8.71
N MET A 622 -0.70 22.38 7.71
CA MET A 622 -1.15 21.00 7.86
C MET A 622 -0.02 20.04 8.25
N GLU A 623 -0.37 19.12 9.14
CA GLU A 623 0.46 17.99 9.53
C GLU A 623 0.20 16.75 8.65
N ASN A 624 1.03 15.72 8.83
CA ASN A 624 0.89 14.47 8.09
C ASN A 624 -0.48 13.81 8.33
N GLU A 625 -1.01 13.92 9.54
CA GLU A 625 -2.32 13.44 9.97
C GLU A 625 -3.46 14.19 9.27
N ASP A 626 -3.31 15.50 9.06
CA ASP A 626 -4.29 16.30 8.32
C ASP A 626 -4.35 15.88 6.86
N LEU A 627 -3.19 15.72 6.21
CA LEU A 627 -3.11 15.23 4.82
C LEU A 627 -3.70 13.82 4.68
N GLU A 628 -3.47 12.94 5.66
CA GLU A 628 -4.09 11.62 5.71
C GLU A 628 -5.60 11.73 5.85
N SER A 629 -6.10 12.64 6.69
CA SER A 629 -7.53 12.88 6.91
C SER A 629 -8.25 13.45 5.68
N LEU A 630 -7.53 14.21 4.83
CA LEU A 630 -8.03 14.69 3.54
C LEU A 630 -8.18 13.56 2.50
N GLY A 631 -7.59 12.39 2.74
CA GLY A 631 -7.63 11.25 1.82
C GLY A 631 -6.33 11.00 1.06
N ILE A 632 -5.25 11.76 1.33
CA ILE A 632 -3.94 11.55 0.68
C ILE A 632 -3.22 10.39 1.39
N ARG A 633 -3.49 9.16 0.94
CA ARG A 633 -3.06 7.93 1.66
C ARG A 633 -1.61 7.52 1.45
N SER A 634 -0.98 7.94 0.36
CA SER A 634 0.41 7.57 0.08
C SER A 634 1.37 8.28 1.04
N PRO A 635 2.12 7.56 1.90
CA PRO A 635 3.09 8.18 2.80
C PRO A 635 4.18 8.96 2.04
N GLU A 636 4.57 8.47 0.87
CA GLU A 636 5.57 9.14 0.02
C GLU A 636 5.06 10.50 -0.47
N ILE A 637 3.79 10.58 -0.88
CA ILE A 637 3.18 11.83 -1.34
C ILE A 637 3.05 12.82 -0.18
N ARG A 638 2.59 12.36 0.99
CA ARG A 638 2.52 13.22 2.19
C ARG A 638 3.89 13.74 2.60
N GLN A 639 4.94 12.90 2.56
CA GLN A 639 6.31 13.35 2.84
C GLN A 639 6.80 14.43 1.86
N LYS A 640 6.44 14.33 0.57
CA LYS A 640 6.75 15.38 -0.42
C LYS A 640 6.05 16.70 -0.07
N PHE A 641 4.77 16.67 0.32
CA PHE A 641 4.05 17.84 0.82
C PHE A 641 4.72 18.44 2.06
N MET A 642 4.97 17.63 3.10
CA MET A 642 5.59 18.12 4.34
C MET A 642 6.95 18.78 4.11
N ARG A 643 7.77 18.21 3.21
CA ARG A 643 9.05 18.82 2.81
C ARG A 643 8.83 20.15 2.08
N GLY A 644 7.87 20.20 1.16
CA GLY A 644 7.46 21.41 0.47
C GLY A 644 7.02 22.51 1.42
N PHE A 645 6.04 22.21 2.29
CA PHE A 645 5.52 23.15 3.28
C PHE A 645 6.64 23.69 4.17
N LYS A 646 7.52 22.82 4.66
CA LYS A 646 8.69 23.24 5.45
C LYS A 646 9.59 24.22 4.70
N ASN A 647 9.83 24.01 3.41
CA ASN A 647 10.63 24.91 2.60
C ASN A 647 9.95 26.27 2.40
N TYR A 648 8.64 26.30 2.10
CA TYR A 648 7.88 27.54 1.98
C TYR A 648 7.80 28.30 3.31
N LYS A 649 7.57 27.63 4.45
CA LYS A 649 7.58 28.27 5.78
C LYS A 649 8.92 28.95 6.07
N ARG A 650 10.03 28.27 5.76
CA ARG A 650 11.38 28.83 5.91
C ARG A 650 11.59 30.07 5.06
N ALA A 651 11.16 30.02 3.80
CA ALA A 651 11.28 31.16 2.90
C ALA A 651 10.45 32.35 3.37
N ILE A 652 9.22 32.12 3.85
CA ILE A 652 8.32 33.19 4.34
C ILE A 652 8.92 33.85 5.58
N ALA A 653 9.47 33.04 6.50
CA ALA A 653 10.14 33.58 7.67
C ALA A 653 11.39 34.38 7.31
N SER A 654 12.19 33.88 6.35
CA SER A 654 13.37 34.60 5.86
C SER A 654 13.01 35.94 5.22
N GLU A 655 11.95 36.01 4.41
CA GLU A 655 11.47 37.27 3.81
C GLU A 655 10.96 38.26 4.86
N LYS A 656 10.36 37.76 5.95
CA LYS A 656 9.92 38.57 7.10
C LYS A 656 11.06 38.97 8.05
N GLY A 657 12.32 38.61 7.75
CA GLY A 657 13.46 38.86 8.62
C GLY A 657 13.46 38.05 9.93
N ILE A 658 12.65 37.00 10.01
CA ILE A 658 12.62 36.10 11.16
C ILE A 658 13.75 35.08 10.97
N LEU A 659 14.83 35.24 11.73
CA LEU A 659 15.88 34.23 11.82
C LEU A 659 15.31 32.96 12.46
N ILE A 660 14.93 31.99 11.62
CA ILE A 660 14.67 30.63 12.11
C ILE A 660 16.04 30.00 12.35
N ASP A 661 16.47 29.98 13.61
CA ASP A 661 17.65 29.24 14.02
C ASP A 661 17.42 27.73 13.76
N VAL A 662 18.27 27.13 12.92
CA VAL A 662 18.01 25.86 12.21
C VAL A 662 18.29 24.65 13.10
N SER A 663 17.93 24.70 14.37
CA SER A 663 17.75 23.48 15.14
C SER A 663 16.44 22.82 14.67
N LEU A 664 16.47 21.52 14.36
CA LEU A 664 15.31 20.78 13.85
C LEU A 664 14.09 20.77 14.81
N ALA A 665 14.23 21.29 16.03
CA ALA A 665 13.27 21.15 17.12
C ALA A 665 12.24 22.28 17.25
N THR A 666 12.47 23.47 16.69
CA THR A 666 11.69 24.68 17.07
C THR A 666 10.38 24.91 16.30
N LEU A 667 9.89 23.95 15.49
CA LEU A 667 8.69 24.16 14.65
C LEU A 667 7.35 23.72 15.30
N GLN A 668 7.31 23.41 16.60
CA GLN A 668 6.07 23.01 17.29
C GLN A 668 5.25 24.17 17.88
N ASN A 669 5.65 25.43 17.76
CA ASN A 669 4.93 26.58 18.33
C ASN A 669 4.61 27.65 17.26
N ILE A 670 3.79 27.31 16.25
CA ILE A 670 3.25 28.30 15.29
C ILE A 670 1.72 28.35 15.43
N ASP A 671 1.24 28.91 16.54
CA ASP A 671 -0.19 29.25 16.72
C ASP A 671 -0.45 30.77 16.66
N THR A 672 0.59 31.60 16.48
CA THR A 672 0.48 33.08 16.57
C THR A 672 0.48 33.82 15.23
N MET A 673 0.39 33.14 14.08
CA MET A 673 0.47 33.81 12.77
C MET A 673 -0.88 34.33 12.21
N ALA A 674 -2.01 34.07 12.87
CA ALA A 674 -3.32 34.54 12.41
C ALA A 674 -3.54 36.06 12.59
N ASP A 675 -2.90 36.70 13.57
CA ASP A 675 -3.19 38.10 13.93
C ASP A 675 -2.42 39.15 13.10
N PHE A 676 -1.41 38.75 12.33
CA PHE A 676 -0.60 39.69 11.53
C PHE A 676 -1.06 39.82 10.06
N ALA A 677 -2.07 39.07 9.63
CA ALA A 677 -2.57 39.11 8.25
C ALA A 677 -3.66 40.18 7.98
N GLN A 678 -3.94 41.07 8.96
CA GLN A 678 -4.91 42.17 8.82
C GLN A 678 -4.28 43.57 8.88
N LYS A 679 -2.98 43.72 8.60
CA LYS A 679 -2.37 45.04 8.37
C LYS A 679 -1.60 45.11 7.07
#